data_AF-A0A497AXN0-F1
#
_entry.id   AF-A0A497AXN0-F1
#
_cell.length_a   1.000
_cell.length_b   1.000
_cell.length_c   1.000
_cell.angle_alpha   90.00
_cell.angle_beta   90.00
_cell.angle_gamma   90.00
#
_symmetry.space_group_name_H-M   'P 1'
#
loop_
_entity.id
_entity.type
_entity.pdbx_description
1 polymer ?
#
loop_
_entity_poly.entity_id
_entity_poly.type
_entity_poly.pdbx_seq_one_letter_code
_entity_poly.pdbx_strand_id
1 'polypeptide(L)'
;MVQKLDDKYIVVDSRGKVVFVEKNLNHAENAIHSAIAAGVKTKTDVITPEFSTLDDMDDPITSGWTALRGDETLSQDTSDKIEGAASLKIVGGTSNNPGAKLTGNFDWSAYSVVEFYIKAGTGAKVWLKLSDGSGNYFSWETYLRTDDWEHVEFDLTCPAWSNGSFTLENFTNIEIFVETSSNNYTFRIDFLVLNNWYALSEPFIHEKSEVVKHNGVTYTRGEDYELDITQGRIKTIPLTTSIASGDTLNVTYDYGRINIVLLGGHYKLGDDLNLNKTFLTVEGLQGEGGVSIIDFQGGSYSIIINRSYVTLKELSIINSDTNLIKIPTTYFTKYNIQLQKIFLENGYRGILVQSNKTSFEIQNLDVDACTLKNLVHNGIAIKDEIVNGISITNCKIINCGRNEWSSSIVFENVNGKNVVIDNCHFENNRGAAHIESEGVRYVNITNCVFYKNGRGAYANGLVVSGASDVTISNCFFIENDYDGLMLYNNGPVNVVGCVFYKNRHAAISSPQNIRMVGNVFYSNGFCGLPNECSIIGNRFIECGFTIGNRNIVLGNYIYKSGGSGIDLGAGLGSSKYNVVSYNIVKNCKKSGILLRPESEKNIITGNICIDNNEDNLGWVGGITAWSTEHNLILGNLCYQEDSEDYHQDYGISLWYDAGSTVRNNLVNAIQRNSNGPIKNMYDYHSDPFMDVLAEDVDYVHVAITPDGAEHTDTTNPDVPRNVMIRINNTDGSNPQTPDGGDIVIEGIDARGISISETLTVPNSEIPAGGHTDVYGDKAFATVTKVTYYSESNTNITVSVGISDKLGLSNLIYSSGDVYKVKKNNADIDVPSVDVTNGTVDCATISDGDDFTIYYRTNLNIIQ
;
A
#
# COMPACT_ATOMS: atom_id res chain seq x y z
N MET A 1 -9.92 -7.59 12.83
CA MET A 1 -9.21 -7.33 14.10
C MET A 1 -9.98 -7.99 15.22
N VAL A 2 -9.30 -8.64 16.19
CA VAL A 2 -9.92 -9.26 17.36
C VAL A 2 -9.20 -8.74 18.60
N GLN A 3 -9.90 -8.04 19.50
CA GLN A 3 -9.34 -7.57 20.77
C GLN A 3 -10.22 -8.06 21.93
N LYS A 4 -9.57 -8.58 22.96
CA LYS A 4 -10.22 -9.08 24.17
C LYS A 4 -10.41 -7.90 25.16
N LEU A 5 -11.66 -7.69 25.60
CA LEU A 5 -12.04 -6.81 26.70
C LEU A 5 -12.78 -7.70 27.70
N ASP A 6 -12.09 -8.04 28.79
CA ASP A 6 -12.53 -9.01 29.80
C ASP A 6 -12.96 -10.35 29.17
N ASP A 7 -14.25 -10.70 29.30
CA ASP A 7 -14.85 -11.95 28.80
C ASP A 7 -15.35 -11.87 27.36
N LYS A 8 -15.23 -10.70 26.71
CA LYS A 8 -15.82 -10.43 25.39
C LYS A 8 -14.74 -10.11 24.36
N TYR A 9 -14.98 -10.53 23.12
CA TYR A 9 -14.15 -10.16 21.99
C TYR A 9 -14.85 -9.11 21.13
N ILE A 10 -14.14 -8.03 20.83
CA ILE A 10 -14.54 -7.11 19.77
C ILE A 10 -13.92 -7.62 18.48
N VAL A 11 -14.76 -8.08 17.56
CA VAL A 11 -14.36 -8.48 16.21
C VAL A 11 -14.80 -7.39 15.24
N VAL A 12 -13.83 -6.74 14.60
CA VAL A 12 -14.08 -5.83 13.48
C VAL A 12 -13.77 -6.58 12.20
N ASP A 13 -14.80 -6.80 11.37
CA ASP A 13 -14.63 -7.46 10.08
C ASP A 13 -14.01 -6.54 9.02
N SER A 14 -13.64 -7.09 7.87
CA SER A 14 -13.00 -6.35 6.77
C SER A 14 -13.89 -5.28 6.13
N ARG A 15 -15.18 -5.20 6.52
CA ARG A 15 -16.17 -4.21 6.09
C ARG A 15 -16.45 -3.17 7.19
N GLY A 16 -15.73 -3.21 8.30
CA GLY A 16 -15.91 -2.28 9.41
C GLY A 16 -17.11 -2.61 10.32
N LYS A 17 -17.74 -3.77 10.16
CA LYS A 17 -18.82 -4.19 11.07
C LYS A 17 -18.20 -4.64 12.39
N VAL A 18 -18.60 -3.98 13.48
CA VAL A 18 -18.22 -4.34 14.85
C VAL A 18 -19.20 -5.39 15.38
N VAL A 19 -18.68 -6.54 15.79
CA VAL A 19 -19.46 -7.63 16.41
C VAL A 19 -18.87 -7.93 17.78
N PHE A 20 -19.72 -7.90 18.81
CA PHE A 20 -19.38 -8.35 20.16
C PHE A 20 -19.65 -9.86 20.24
N VAL A 21 -18.63 -10.65 20.54
CA VAL A 21 -18.73 -12.11 20.63
C VAL A 21 -18.52 -12.54 22.08
N GLU A 22 -19.55 -13.14 22.67
CA GLU A 22 -19.50 -13.77 23.99
C GLU A 22 -19.10 -15.25 23.83
N LYS A 23 -17.90 -15.58 24.33
CA LYS A 23 -17.37 -16.89 24.76
C LYS A 23 -17.82 -18.17 24.01
N ASN A 24 -17.01 -18.60 23.02
CA ASN A 24 -16.52 -19.98 22.76
C ASN A 24 -16.12 -20.15 21.27
N LEU A 25 -14.83 -20.01 20.93
CA LEU A 25 -14.36 -20.27 19.56
C LEU A 25 -12.94 -20.87 19.52
N ASN A 26 -12.84 -22.19 19.75
CA ASN A 26 -11.70 -23.00 19.29
C ASN A 26 -11.59 -23.06 17.75
N HIS A 27 -12.54 -22.47 17.02
CA HIS A 27 -12.56 -22.43 15.55
C HIS A 27 -11.80 -21.22 14.94
N ALA A 28 -11.64 -20.12 15.69
CA ALA A 28 -10.98 -18.91 15.17
C ALA A 28 -9.45 -19.04 15.15
N GLU A 29 -8.88 -19.78 16.10
CA GLU A 29 -7.43 -20.04 16.20
C GLU A 29 -6.92 -20.87 15.00
N ASN A 30 -7.70 -21.86 14.55
CA ASN A 30 -7.39 -22.67 13.38
C ASN A 30 -7.45 -21.89 12.05
N ALA A 31 -8.31 -20.87 11.95
CA ALA A 31 -8.36 -19.98 10.79
C ALA A 31 -7.14 -19.05 10.70
N ILE A 32 -6.59 -18.64 11.86
CA ILE A 32 -5.38 -17.83 11.96
C ILE A 32 -4.13 -18.68 11.64
N HIS A 33 -4.04 -19.91 12.16
CA HIS A 33 -2.94 -20.82 11.84
C HIS A 33 -2.93 -21.24 10.36
N SER A 34 -4.10 -21.38 9.74
CA SER A 34 -4.21 -21.67 8.30
C SER A 34 -3.80 -20.49 7.40
N ALA A 35 -4.02 -19.24 7.85
CA ALA A 35 -3.56 -18.04 7.15
C ALA A 35 -2.03 -17.82 7.29
N ILE A 36 -1.45 -18.23 8.43
CA ILE A 36 0.00 -18.22 8.65
C ILE A 36 0.69 -19.32 7.82
N ALA A 37 0.06 -20.49 7.67
CA ALA A 37 0.57 -21.58 6.83
C ALA A 37 0.49 -21.32 5.32
N ALA A 38 -0.28 -20.32 4.87
CA ALA A 38 -0.45 -19.95 3.46
C ALA A 38 0.61 -18.98 2.89
N GLY A 39 1.72 -18.74 3.61
CA GLY A 39 2.94 -18.20 3.00
C GLY A 39 3.15 -16.68 3.06
N VAL A 40 2.70 -16.00 4.12
CA VAL A 40 3.15 -14.62 4.39
C VAL A 40 4.51 -14.68 5.10
N LYS A 41 5.59 -14.44 4.34
CA LYS A 41 6.95 -14.33 4.88
C LYS A 41 7.03 -13.20 5.90
N THR A 42 7.58 -13.51 7.06
CA THR A 42 7.84 -12.58 8.16
C THR A 42 8.92 -11.56 7.79
N LYS A 43 8.52 -10.29 7.78
CA LYS A 43 9.17 -9.12 8.44
C LYS A 43 10.63 -9.30 8.90
N THR A 44 11.59 -9.06 8.01
CA THR A 44 12.94 -8.56 8.40
C THR A 44 13.67 -7.72 7.36
N ASP A 45 13.03 -7.25 6.29
CA ASP A 45 13.63 -6.26 5.37
C ASP A 45 12.62 -5.15 5.07
N VAL A 46 12.55 -4.16 5.97
CA VAL A 46 11.97 -2.85 5.66
C VAL A 46 13.13 -1.87 5.68
N ILE A 47 13.54 -1.52 4.46
CA ILE A 47 14.47 -0.44 4.14
C ILE A 47 13.96 0.85 4.80
N THR A 48 14.67 1.34 5.81
CA THR A 48 14.83 2.77 6.02
C THR A 48 15.63 3.31 4.83
N PRO A 49 15.10 4.25 4.03
CA PRO A 49 15.89 4.85 2.97
C PRO A 49 16.88 5.82 3.61
N GLU A 50 18.09 5.36 3.90
CA GLU A 50 19.26 6.22 3.99
C GLU A 50 19.74 6.50 2.56
N PHE A 51 19.69 7.77 2.16
CA PHE A 51 20.34 8.26 0.97
C PHE A 51 21.85 8.38 1.24
N SER A 52 22.63 7.37 0.87
CA SER A 52 24.08 7.53 0.72
C SER A 52 24.69 6.56 -0.30
N THR A 53 25.32 7.17 -1.31
CA THR A 53 26.48 6.74 -2.13
C THR A 53 26.33 5.54 -3.09
N LEU A 54 26.36 5.87 -4.39
CA LEU A 54 26.99 5.08 -5.45
C LEU A 54 28.49 4.92 -5.14
N ASP A 55 29.00 3.69 -5.16
CA ASP A 55 30.22 3.25 -5.87
C ASP A 55 30.60 1.81 -5.44
N ASP A 56 31.10 1.04 -6.41
CA ASP A 56 31.79 -0.26 -6.34
C ASP A 56 31.02 -1.53 -5.89
N MET A 57 30.99 -2.55 -6.76
CA MET A 57 31.79 -3.77 -6.53
C MET A 57 31.83 -4.74 -7.71
N ASP A 58 33.06 -5.19 -7.94
CA ASP A 58 33.57 -6.19 -8.90
C ASP A 58 33.05 -7.63 -8.70
N ASP A 59 33.18 -8.38 -9.80
CA ASP A 59 33.11 -9.84 -10.00
C ASP A 59 34.07 -10.62 -9.04
N PRO A 60 33.77 -11.89 -8.66
CA PRO A 60 34.40 -12.99 -9.41
C PRO A 60 33.64 -14.34 -9.41
N ILE A 61 33.88 -15.19 -10.43
CA ILE A 61 34.56 -16.51 -10.30
C ILE A 61 34.74 -17.19 -11.67
N THR A 62 35.96 -17.68 -11.87
CA THR A 62 36.53 -18.37 -13.04
C THR A 62 36.52 -19.90 -12.88
N SER A 63 36.42 -20.65 -13.99
CA SER A 63 37.24 -21.85 -14.33
C SER A 63 36.71 -22.50 -15.64
N GLY A 64 37.49 -23.03 -16.56
CA GLY A 64 38.94 -23.13 -16.74
C GLY A 64 39.26 -23.57 -18.18
N TRP A 65 40.44 -23.22 -18.69
CA TRP A 65 41.00 -23.77 -19.94
C TRP A 65 42.52 -23.89 -19.82
N THR A 66 43.07 -25.04 -20.22
CA THR A 66 44.51 -25.25 -20.46
C THR A 66 44.82 -24.98 -21.94
N ALA A 67 45.93 -24.30 -22.21
CA ALA A 67 46.40 -23.97 -23.56
C ALA A 67 47.50 -24.93 -24.03
N LEU A 68 47.41 -25.39 -25.28
CA LEU A 68 48.51 -25.99 -26.05
C LEU A 68 48.69 -25.19 -27.35
N ARG A 69 49.95 -24.97 -27.75
CA ARG A 69 50.36 -24.22 -28.94
C ARG A 69 50.43 -25.13 -30.17
N GLY A 70 50.34 -24.50 -31.35
CA GLY A 70 50.43 -25.11 -32.68
C GLY A 70 51.56 -26.13 -32.79
N ASP A 71 51.43 -27.19 -33.57
CA ASP A 71 51.21 -27.18 -35.01
C ASP A 71 50.71 -28.60 -35.36
N GLU A 72 49.44 -28.81 -35.75
CA GLU A 72 48.97 -29.96 -36.56
C GLU A 72 47.44 -30.02 -36.73
N THR A 73 47.06 -30.76 -37.77
CA THR A 73 45.80 -30.94 -38.51
C THR A 73 44.50 -31.12 -37.69
N LEU A 74 43.42 -30.47 -38.15
CA LEU A 74 42.05 -30.64 -37.65
C LEU A 74 41.62 -32.12 -37.70
N SER A 75 41.37 -32.74 -36.55
CA SER A 75 40.52 -33.94 -36.45
C SER A 75 39.17 -33.56 -35.83
N GLN A 76 38.09 -33.95 -36.52
CA GLN A 76 36.70 -33.73 -36.13
C GLN A 76 36.36 -34.52 -34.85
N ASP A 77 35.99 -33.83 -33.76
CA ASP A 77 35.43 -34.44 -32.55
C ASP A 77 33.95 -34.78 -32.78
N THR A 78 33.54 -36.01 -32.44
CA THR A 78 32.21 -36.57 -32.72
C THR A 78 31.48 -37.08 -31.48
N SER A 79 31.97 -36.81 -30.27
CA SER A 79 31.26 -37.22 -29.05
C SER A 79 30.53 -36.06 -28.37
N ASP A 80 29.20 -36.22 -28.29
CA ASP A 80 28.19 -35.44 -27.56
C ASP A 80 27.64 -34.19 -28.27
N LYS A 81 26.72 -34.46 -29.21
CA LYS A 81 25.97 -33.49 -30.00
C LYS A 81 24.77 -32.91 -29.25
N ILE A 82 24.75 -31.58 -29.14
CA ILE A 82 23.53 -30.76 -29.12
C ILE A 82 23.51 -29.98 -30.44
N GLU A 83 22.35 -29.87 -31.08
CA GLU A 83 22.15 -29.12 -32.32
C GLU A 83 22.57 -27.65 -32.12
N GLY A 84 23.54 -27.16 -32.90
CA GLY A 84 23.94 -25.74 -32.91
C GLY A 84 25.35 -25.36 -32.43
N ALA A 85 26.27 -26.30 -32.14
CA ALA A 85 27.63 -25.94 -31.70
C ALA A 85 28.72 -26.55 -32.61
N ALA A 86 29.30 -25.73 -33.49
CA ALA A 86 30.61 -25.96 -34.08
C ALA A 86 31.49 -24.75 -33.74
N SER A 87 32.08 -24.76 -32.54
CA SER A 87 32.96 -23.65 -32.15
C SER A 87 34.37 -23.84 -32.70
N LEU A 88 34.80 -22.97 -33.61
CA LEU A 88 36.17 -22.90 -34.09
C LEU A 88 36.95 -21.95 -33.17
N LYS A 89 37.82 -22.50 -32.30
CA LYS A 89 38.71 -21.71 -31.44
C LYS A 89 40.03 -21.46 -32.17
N ILE A 90 40.35 -20.20 -32.45
CA ILE A 90 41.58 -19.83 -33.13
C ILE A 90 42.42 -18.97 -32.18
N VAL A 91 43.58 -19.51 -31.80
CA VAL A 91 44.55 -18.82 -30.95
C VAL A 91 45.55 -18.13 -31.89
N GLY A 92 45.62 -16.80 -31.80
CA GLY A 92 46.27 -15.94 -32.79
C GLY A 92 47.74 -16.26 -33.08
N GLY A 93 48.11 -16.15 -34.35
CA GLY A 93 49.49 -16.00 -34.81
C GLY A 93 49.95 -14.53 -34.74
N THR A 94 51.25 -14.32 -34.89
CA THR A 94 51.92 -13.00 -34.83
C THR A 94 51.30 -11.98 -35.80
N SER A 95 51.46 -10.69 -35.48
CA SER A 95 50.92 -9.46 -36.11
C SER A 95 50.89 -9.36 -37.64
N ASN A 96 51.51 -10.28 -38.37
CA ASN A 96 51.60 -10.26 -39.82
C ASN A 96 50.58 -11.19 -40.52
N ASN A 97 49.81 -12.02 -39.80
CA ASN A 97 48.74 -12.83 -40.41
C ASN A 97 47.71 -13.43 -39.42
N PRO A 98 46.84 -12.63 -38.78
CA PRO A 98 45.93 -13.13 -37.76
C PRO A 98 44.53 -13.45 -38.32
N GLY A 99 44.45 -14.47 -39.17
CA GLY A 99 43.20 -14.86 -39.83
C GLY A 99 42.81 -16.31 -39.60
N ALA A 100 41.51 -16.54 -39.45
CA ALA A 100 40.88 -17.83 -39.70
C ALA A 100 40.70 -17.99 -41.21
N LYS A 101 41.33 -18.99 -41.84
CA LYS A 101 41.06 -19.33 -43.24
C LYS A 101 40.23 -20.60 -43.31
N LEU A 102 38.99 -20.49 -43.74
CA LEU A 102 38.18 -21.65 -44.11
C LEU A 102 38.32 -21.83 -45.63
N THR A 103 38.83 -22.98 -46.05
CA THR A 103 39.05 -23.31 -47.47
C THR A 103 38.03 -24.36 -47.87
N GLY A 104 37.23 -24.10 -48.92
CA GLY A 104 36.25 -25.08 -49.38
C GLY A 104 35.55 -24.64 -50.68
N ASN A 105 35.16 -25.62 -51.50
CA ASN A 105 34.34 -25.38 -52.69
C ASN A 105 32.89 -25.23 -52.26
N PHE A 106 32.45 -23.99 -52.04
CA PHE A 106 31.04 -23.68 -51.79
C PHE A 106 30.47 -22.93 -52.99
N ASP A 107 29.22 -23.22 -53.35
CA ASP A 107 28.50 -22.43 -54.34
C ASP A 107 27.91 -21.20 -53.65
N TRP A 108 28.62 -20.07 -53.74
CA TRP A 108 28.29 -18.85 -53.01
C TRP A 108 27.20 -18.01 -53.65
N SER A 109 26.81 -18.35 -54.89
CA SER A 109 25.83 -17.59 -55.66
C SER A 109 24.44 -17.52 -55.01
N ALA A 110 24.18 -18.44 -54.07
CA ALA A 110 22.92 -18.58 -53.38
C ALA A 110 22.85 -17.79 -52.05
N TYR A 111 23.92 -17.19 -51.55
CA TYR A 111 23.91 -16.59 -50.20
C TYR A 111 23.99 -15.07 -50.25
N SER A 112 23.18 -14.40 -49.43
CA SER A 112 23.13 -12.94 -49.33
C SER A 112 23.77 -12.40 -48.06
N VAL A 113 23.86 -13.23 -47.00
CA VAL A 113 24.34 -12.80 -45.68
C VAL A 113 25.25 -13.86 -45.07
N VAL A 114 26.32 -13.42 -44.41
CA VAL A 114 27.18 -14.23 -43.55
C VAL A 114 27.03 -13.74 -42.11
N GLU A 115 26.58 -14.62 -41.23
CA GLU A 115 26.38 -14.34 -39.79
C GLU A 115 27.30 -15.20 -38.94
N PHE A 116 27.92 -14.60 -37.92
CA PHE A 116 28.64 -15.33 -36.89
C PHE A 116 28.72 -14.55 -35.58
N TYR A 117 28.91 -15.28 -34.48
CA TYR A 117 29.19 -14.67 -33.17
C TYR A 117 30.69 -14.63 -32.93
N ILE A 118 31.21 -13.51 -32.45
CA ILE A 118 32.62 -13.32 -32.18
C ILE A 118 32.84 -12.58 -30.86
N LYS A 119 33.94 -12.91 -30.18
CA LYS A 119 34.41 -12.21 -28.98
C LYS A 119 35.86 -11.81 -29.16
N ALA A 120 36.15 -10.52 -29.11
CA ALA A 120 37.49 -9.93 -29.09
C ALA A 120 37.46 -8.60 -28.31
N GLY A 121 38.61 -7.94 -28.09
CA GLY A 121 38.63 -6.68 -27.31
C GLY A 121 37.85 -5.54 -27.97
N THR A 122 37.24 -4.66 -27.17
CA THR A 122 36.51 -3.47 -27.65
C THR A 122 37.32 -2.66 -28.66
N GLY A 123 36.70 -2.33 -29.80
CA GLY A 123 37.34 -1.63 -30.90
C GLY A 123 38.17 -2.52 -31.83
N ALA A 124 38.18 -3.84 -31.63
CA ALA A 124 38.73 -4.79 -32.59
C ALA A 124 38.01 -4.66 -33.93
N LYS A 125 38.79 -4.67 -35.00
CA LYS A 125 38.30 -4.55 -36.37
C LYS A 125 38.14 -5.95 -36.96
N VAL A 126 36.92 -6.32 -37.32
CA VAL A 126 36.61 -7.63 -37.90
C VAL A 126 36.48 -7.48 -39.41
N TRP A 127 37.19 -8.31 -40.14
CA TRP A 127 37.17 -8.36 -41.58
C TRP A 127 36.62 -9.69 -42.06
N LEU A 128 35.70 -9.65 -43.01
CA LEU A 128 35.32 -10.80 -43.81
C LEU A 128 35.95 -10.62 -45.19
N LYS A 129 36.60 -11.65 -45.72
CA LYS A 129 37.16 -11.61 -47.07
C LYS A 129 36.81 -12.88 -47.84
N LEU A 130 36.20 -12.71 -48.99
CA LEU A 130 35.94 -13.79 -49.95
C LEU A 130 36.97 -13.68 -51.08
N SER A 131 37.70 -14.75 -51.37
CA SER A 131 38.71 -14.75 -52.45
C SER A 131 38.66 -16.01 -53.32
N ASP A 132 39.01 -15.84 -54.59
CA ASP A 132 39.01 -16.92 -55.60
C ASP A 132 40.32 -17.73 -55.60
N GLY A 133 41.31 -17.34 -54.78
CA GLY A 133 42.63 -17.95 -54.72
C GLY A 133 43.63 -17.45 -55.78
N SER A 134 43.19 -16.63 -56.74
CA SER A 134 44.02 -16.03 -57.79
C SER A 134 44.51 -14.61 -57.47
N GLY A 135 44.08 -14.07 -56.32
CA GLY A 135 44.43 -12.72 -55.84
C GLY A 135 43.26 -11.72 -55.92
N ASN A 136 42.13 -12.09 -56.53
CA ASN A 136 40.90 -11.29 -56.49
C ASN A 136 40.14 -11.55 -55.19
N TYR A 137 39.54 -10.51 -54.61
CA TYR A 137 38.75 -10.63 -53.38
C TYR A 137 37.72 -9.54 -53.20
N PHE A 138 36.64 -9.87 -52.48
CA PHE A 138 35.78 -8.90 -51.78
C PHE A 138 36.10 -8.89 -50.30
N SER A 139 36.07 -7.71 -49.69
CA SER A 139 36.28 -7.56 -48.25
C SER A 139 35.22 -6.68 -47.63
N TRP A 140 34.80 -7.03 -46.42
CA TRP A 140 33.92 -6.24 -45.56
C TRP A 140 34.61 -5.99 -44.23
N GLU A 141 34.22 -4.93 -43.55
CA GLU A 141 34.74 -4.57 -42.23
C GLU A 141 33.63 -4.18 -41.26
N THR A 142 33.82 -4.48 -39.98
CA THR A 142 33.04 -3.93 -38.87
C THR A 142 33.91 -3.77 -37.63
N TYR A 143 33.41 -3.09 -36.60
CA TYR A 143 34.12 -2.90 -35.33
C TYR A 143 33.29 -3.48 -34.19
N LEU A 144 33.96 -4.20 -33.29
CA LEU A 144 33.30 -4.69 -32.08
C LEU A 144 33.10 -3.56 -31.07
N ARG A 145 31.90 -3.47 -30.51
CA ARG A 145 31.46 -2.38 -29.61
C ARG A 145 31.84 -2.66 -28.14
N THR A 146 32.06 -3.92 -27.80
CA THR A 146 32.30 -4.44 -26.46
C THR A 146 33.35 -5.55 -26.50
N ASP A 147 33.85 -5.94 -25.33
CA ASP A 147 34.77 -7.07 -25.14
C ASP A 147 34.02 -8.39 -24.87
N ASP A 148 32.70 -8.41 -25.09
CA ASP A 148 31.87 -9.60 -24.94
C ASP A 148 31.45 -10.21 -26.30
N TRP A 149 30.61 -11.24 -26.27
CA TRP A 149 30.07 -11.85 -27.48
C TRP A 149 29.20 -10.89 -28.28
N GLU A 150 29.59 -10.64 -29.52
CA GLU A 150 28.83 -9.83 -30.45
C GLU A 150 28.42 -10.65 -31.67
N HIS A 151 27.17 -10.45 -32.08
CA HIS A 151 26.67 -10.92 -33.36
C HIS A 151 27.20 -10.02 -34.47
N VAL A 152 27.91 -10.60 -35.43
CA VAL A 152 28.44 -9.90 -36.59
C VAL A 152 27.74 -10.43 -37.84
N GLU A 153 27.17 -9.51 -38.60
CA GLU A 153 26.45 -9.75 -39.83
C GLU A 153 27.13 -8.99 -40.98
N PHE A 154 27.44 -9.71 -42.06
CA PHE A 154 27.95 -9.12 -43.29
C PHE A 154 26.98 -9.35 -44.45
N ASP A 155 26.44 -8.26 -44.98
CA ASP A 155 25.68 -8.25 -46.22
C ASP A 155 26.63 -8.37 -47.42
N LEU A 156 26.55 -9.50 -48.12
CA LEU A 156 27.44 -9.81 -49.24
C LEU A 156 27.19 -8.94 -50.49
N THR A 157 26.15 -8.09 -50.49
CA THR A 157 25.83 -7.22 -51.62
C THR A 157 26.66 -5.93 -51.67
N CYS A 158 27.28 -5.52 -50.56
CA CYS A 158 27.99 -4.24 -50.46
C CYS A 158 29.40 -4.39 -49.84
N PRO A 159 30.41 -4.85 -50.60
CA PRO A 159 31.76 -5.00 -50.10
C PRO A 159 32.41 -3.63 -49.83
N ALA A 160 33.11 -3.51 -48.70
CA ALA A 160 33.91 -2.34 -48.36
C ALA A 160 35.06 -2.13 -49.36
N TRP A 161 35.66 -3.21 -49.86
CA TRP A 161 36.69 -3.18 -50.89
C TRP A 161 36.60 -4.36 -51.86
N SER A 162 37.01 -4.12 -53.10
CA SER A 162 37.19 -5.13 -54.14
C SER A 162 38.50 -4.92 -54.90
N ASN A 163 39.11 -5.99 -55.39
CA ASN A 163 40.25 -5.91 -56.31
C ASN A 163 40.03 -6.85 -57.51
N GLY A 164 39.71 -6.26 -58.68
CA GLY A 164 39.33 -6.96 -59.93
C GLY A 164 37.84 -6.80 -60.32
N SER A 165 37.42 -7.40 -61.44
CA SER A 165 36.01 -7.48 -61.89
C SER A 165 35.52 -8.93 -61.83
N PHE A 166 34.54 -9.27 -60.97
CA PHE A 166 34.15 -10.67 -60.73
C PHE A 166 32.76 -10.82 -60.10
N THR A 167 32.21 -12.04 -60.18
CA THR A 167 30.88 -12.47 -59.67
C THR A 167 31.03 -13.39 -58.44
N LEU A 168 30.02 -13.42 -57.56
CA LEU A 168 30.01 -14.25 -56.34
C LEU A 168 30.11 -15.76 -56.59
N GLU A 169 29.87 -16.21 -57.82
CA GLU A 169 29.92 -17.62 -58.23
C GLU A 169 31.31 -18.29 -58.14
N ASN A 170 32.40 -17.53 -58.01
CA ASN A 170 33.77 -18.06 -58.18
C ASN A 170 34.63 -18.08 -56.90
N PHE A 171 34.03 -17.95 -55.71
CA PHE A 171 34.80 -17.94 -54.46
C PHE A 171 35.20 -19.34 -53.98
N THR A 172 36.47 -19.49 -53.62
CA THR A 172 37.03 -20.76 -53.10
C THR A 172 37.49 -20.66 -51.64
N ASN A 173 37.55 -19.44 -51.09
CA ASN A 173 38.04 -19.17 -49.75
C ASN A 173 37.19 -18.12 -49.04
N ILE A 174 36.90 -18.36 -47.77
CA ILE A 174 36.41 -17.35 -46.81
C ILE A 174 37.46 -17.18 -45.72
N GLU A 175 37.91 -15.94 -45.55
CA GLU A 175 38.90 -15.56 -44.55
C GLU A 175 38.24 -14.57 -43.59
N ILE A 176 38.24 -14.89 -42.29
CA ILE A 176 37.79 -13.99 -41.23
C ILE A 176 39.02 -13.51 -40.46
N PHE A 177 39.28 -12.21 -40.49
CA PHE A 177 40.37 -11.60 -39.75
C PHE A 177 39.80 -10.77 -38.61
N VAL A 178 40.47 -10.82 -37.47
CA VAL A 178 40.25 -9.84 -36.41
C VAL A 178 41.55 -9.10 -36.26
N GLU A 179 41.55 -7.79 -36.39
CA GLU A 179 42.70 -6.92 -36.20
C GLU A 179 42.49 -6.17 -34.89
N THR A 180 43.45 -6.30 -33.96
CA THR A 180 43.43 -5.59 -32.69
C THR A 180 44.78 -4.93 -32.47
N SER A 181 44.81 -3.85 -31.69
CA SER A 181 46.07 -3.21 -31.26
C SER A 181 46.90 -4.07 -30.29
N SER A 182 46.36 -5.21 -29.82
CA SER A 182 47.03 -6.13 -28.92
C SER A 182 47.62 -7.33 -29.69
N ASN A 183 48.87 -7.69 -29.40
CA ASN A 183 49.55 -8.79 -30.08
C ASN A 183 49.15 -10.19 -29.57
N ASN A 184 48.20 -10.30 -28.65
CA ASN A 184 47.73 -11.55 -28.04
C ASN A 184 46.21 -11.50 -27.87
N TYR A 185 45.47 -12.11 -28.79
CA TYR A 185 44.02 -12.29 -28.65
C TYR A 185 43.64 -13.70 -29.05
N THR A 186 42.61 -14.20 -28.36
CA THR A 186 41.88 -15.40 -28.75
C THR A 186 40.53 -14.91 -29.21
N PHE A 187 40.12 -15.26 -30.43
CA PHE A 187 38.74 -15.08 -30.84
C PHE A 187 38.11 -16.45 -31.05
N ARG A 188 36.81 -16.51 -30.83
CA ARG A 188 36.02 -17.73 -30.94
C ARG A 188 34.85 -17.45 -31.86
N ILE A 189 34.59 -18.37 -32.78
CA ILE A 189 33.42 -18.34 -33.66
C ILE A 189 32.56 -19.53 -33.25
N ASP A 190 31.34 -19.27 -32.74
CA ASP A 190 30.47 -20.33 -32.21
C ASP A 190 29.58 -20.99 -33.27
N PHE A 191 29.20 -20.23 -34.29
CA PHE A 191 28.55 -20.74 -35.49
C PHE A 191 28.75 -19.77 -36.65
N LEU A 192 28.76 -20.31 -37.86
CA LEU A 192 28.77 -19.58 -39.13
C LEU A 192 27.50 -19.97 -39.88
N VAL A 193 26.61 -19.03 -40.13
CA VAL A 193 25.37 -19.26 -40.86
C VAL A 193 25.44 -18.54 -42.20
N LEU A 194 25.13 -19.29 -43.26
CA LEU A 194 25.00 -18.78 -44.61
C LEU A 194 23.52 -18.78 -44.97
N ASN A 195 22.90 -17.60 -45.01
CA ASN A 195 21.48 -17.46 -45.27
C ASN A 195 21.24 -17.18 -46.76
N ASN A 196 20.44 -18.05 -47.39
CA ASN A 196 19.88 -17.82 -48.72
C ASN A 196 18.46 -17.26 -48.54
N TRP A 197 18.29 -15.94 -48.67
CA TRP A 197 16.96 -15.31 -48.59
C TRP A 197 16.08 -15.56 -49.83
N TYR A 198 16.59 -16.25 -50.87
CA TYR A 198 15.90 -16.49 -52.13
C TYR A 198 15.74 -17.99 -52.44
N ALA A 199 14.87 -18.70 -51.73
CA ALA A 199 14.40 -20.01 -52.20
C ALA A 199 13.08 -20.47 -51.59
N LEU A 200 11.93 -19.88 -51.95
CA LEU A 200 10.64 -20.61 -51.95
C LEU A 200 9.67 -20.10 -53.03
N SER A 201 9.64 -20.88 -54.12
CA SER A 201 8.53 -21.28 -55.02
C SER A 201 7.47 -20.26 -55.49
N GLU A 202 7.43 -20.12 -56.82
CA GLU A 202 6.46 -19.46 -57.70
C GLU A 202 4.97 -19.65 -57.32
N PRO A 203 4.15 -18.60 -57.55
CA PRO A 203 2.83 -18.81 -58.12
C PRO A 203 2.59 -17.99 -59.40
N PHE A 204 1.82 -18.63 -60.27
CA PHE A 204 1.32 -18.21 -61.57
C PHE A 204 1.19 -16.70 -61.83
N ILE A 205 1.79 -16.34 -62.96
CA ILE A 205 1.68 -15.10 -63.71
C ILE A 205 0.21 -14.72 -63.95
N HIS A 206 -0.18 -13.53 -63.48
CA HIS A 206 -1.09 -12.66 -64.22
C HIS A 206 -0.34 -11.38 -64.57
N GLU A 207 0.23 -11.36 -65.77
CA GLU A 207 0.75 -10.16 -66.42
C GLU A 207 -0.39 -9.17 -66.64
N LYS A 208 -0.41 -8.09 -65.87
CA LYS A 208 -0.71 -6.75 -66.40
C LYS A 208 -0.13 -5.70 -65.47
N SER A 209 0.74 -4.88 -66.04
CA SER A 209 1.35 -3.70 -65.45
C SER A 209 0.31 -2.82 -64.76
N GLU A 210 0.55 -2.43 -63.51
CA GLU A 210 -0.20 -1.35 -62.88
C GLU A 210 0.75 -0.20 -62.56
N VAL A 211 0.92 0.64 -63.58
CA VAL A 211 1.23 2.04 -63.39
C VAL A 211 0.02 2.67 -62.69
N VAL A 212 0.21 3.18 -61.47
CA VAL A 212 -0.84 3.93 -60.77
C VAL A 212 -0.65 5.40 -61.11
N LYS A 213 -1.62 6.00 -61.83
CA LYS A 213 -1.62 7.44 -62.09
C LYS A 213 -2.56 8.13 -61.11
N HIS A 214 -2.03 9.05 -60.32
CA HIS A 214 -2.82 9.91 -59.45
C HIS A 214 -2.35 11.36 -59.62
N ASN A 215 -3.29 12.29 -59.87
CA ASN A 215 -3.01 13.71 -60.14
C ASN A 215 -1.96 13.98 -61.24
N GLY A 216 -1.84 13.10 -62.23
CA GLY A 216 -0.88 13.26 -63.34
C GLY A 216 0.53 12.77 -63.02
N VAL A 217 0.81 12.37 -61.78
CA VAL A 217 2.04 11.68 -61.38
C VAL A 217 1.86 10.18 -61.56
N THR A 218 2.88 9.55 -62.12
CA THR A 218 2.92 8.12 -62.45
C THR A 218 3.77 7.43 -61.41
N TYR A 219 3.17 6.54 -60.63
CA TYR A 219 3.88 5.72 -59.64
C TYR A 219 4.16 4.34 -60.23
N THR A 220 5.44 3.96 -60.26
CA THR A 220 5.93 2.73 -60.90
C THR A 220 6.28 1.69 -59.83
N ARG A 221 5.67 0.50 -59.93
CA ARG A 221 5.99 -0.65 -59.06
C ARG A 221 7.47 -1.04 -59.26
N GLY A 222 8.25 -1.03 -58.19
CA GLY A 222 9.71 -1.28 -58.18
C GLY A 222 10.58 -0.01 -58.10
N GLU A 223 10.03 1.17 -58.37
CA GLU A 223 10.73 2.47 -58.21
C GLU A 223 10.15 3.27 -57.04
N ASP A 224 8.81 3.38 -56.96
CA ASP A 224 8.13 4.19 -55.94
C ASP A 224 7.53 3.36 -54.81
N TYR A 225 7.20 2.10 -55.08
CA TYR A 225 6.67 1.15 -54.10
C TYR A 225 6.91 -0.29 -54.54
N GLU A 226 7.10 -1.20 -53.59
CA GLU A 226 7.26 -2.63 -53.80
C GLU A 226 6.13 -3.38 -53.09
N LEU A 227 5.43 -4.26 -53.81
CA LEU A 227 4.38 -5.12 -53.27
C LEU A 227 5.01 -6.47 -52.93
N ASP A 228 5.21 -6.74 -51.65
CA ASP A 228 5.60 -8.06 -51.14
C ASP A 228 4.33 -8.92 -50.97
N ILE A 229 3.93 -9.50 -52.10
CA ILE A 229 2.77 -10.38 -52.23
C ILE A 229 2.97 -11.73 -51.54
N THR A 230 4.22 -12.12 -51.24
CA THR A 230 4.56 -13.33 -50.47
C THR A 230 4.21 -13.20 -48.99
N GLN A 231 4.26 -11.99 -48.44
CA GLN A 231 3.94 -11.71 -47.03
C GLN A 231 2.65 -10.89 -46.82
N GLY A 232 1.99 -10.42 -47.89
CA GLY A 232 0.84 -9.53 -47.79
C GLY A 232 1.21 -8.13 -47.27
N ARG A 233 2.42 -7.65 -47.61
CA ARG A 233 3.00 -6.39 -47.13
C ARG A 233 3.20 -5.41 -48.29
N ILE A 234 2.98 -4.13 -48.03
CA ILE A 234 3.32 -3.04 -48.95
C ILE A 234 4.59 -2.39 -48.40
N LYS A 235 5.68 -2.49 -49.16
CA LYS A 235 6.98 -1.91 -48.84
C LYS A 235 7.09 -0.60 -49.61
N THR A 236 7.01 0.52 -48.90
CA THR A 236 7.27 1.84 -49.50
C THR A 236 8.79 2.06 -49.56
N ILE A 237 9.31 2.40 -50.73
CA ILE A 237 10.72 2.74 -50.90
C ILE A 237 10.89 4.18 -50.40
N PRO A 238 11.91 4.52 -49.60
CA PRO A 238 12.11 5.89 -49.15
C PRO A 238 12.37 6.78 -50.37
N LEU A 239 11.43 7.66 -50.70
CA LEU A 239 11.67 8.71 -51.69
C LEU A 239 12.69 9.69 -51.08
N THR A 240 13.85 9.81 -51.69
CA THR A 240 14.87 10.82 -51.34
C THR A 240 14.42 12.26 -51.59
N THR A 241 13.22 12.44 -52.15
CA THR A 241 12.56 13.74 -52.36
C THR A 241 11.26 13.78 -51.58
N SER A 242 11.07 14.85 -50.80
CA SER A 242 9.82 15.16 -50.10
C SER A 242 8.59 14.95 -50.99
N ILE A 243 7.61 14.17 -50.51
CA ILE A 243 6.26 14.17 -51.09
C ILE A 243 5.75 15.62 -51.04
N ALA A 244 5.38 16.18 -52.20
CA ALA A 244 4.98 17.57 -52.29
C ALA A 244 3.64 17.80 -51.57
N SER A 245 3.48 18.98 -50.97
CA SER A 245 2.22 19.46 -50.38
C SER A 245 1.07 19.28 -51.39
N GLY A 246 0.14 18.36 -51.10
CA GLY A 246 -1.04 18.06 -51.93
C GLY A 246 -1.18 16.61 -52.42
N ASP A 247 -0.20 15.73 -52.18
CA ASP A 247 -0.28 14.32 -52.59
C ASP A 247 -0.87 13.42 -51.48
N THR A 248 -2.06 12.90 -51.72
CA THR A 248 -2.70 11.88 -50.86
C THR A 248 -2.26 10.47 -51.31
N LEU A 249 -1.52 9.73 -50.47
CA LEU A 249 -1.21 8.32 -50.74
C LEU A 249 -2.45 7.44 -50.47
N ASN A 250 -3.32 7.30 -51.47
CA ASN A 250 -4.51 6.44 -51.40
C ASN A 250 -4.17 4.97 -51.69
N VAL A 251 -3.76 4.21 -50.66
CA VAL A 251 -3.56 2.77 -50.80
C VAL A 251 -4.90 2.02 -50.64
N THR A 252 -5.46 1.49 -51.74
CA THR A 252 -6.75 0.78 -51.73
C THR A 252 -6.53 -0.71 -52.03
N TYR A 253 -6.67 -1.62 -51.03
CA TYR A 253 -6.33 -3.06 -51.21
C TYR A 253 -7.43 -4.17 -51.14
N ASP A 254 -8.68 -3.99 -50.75
CA ASP A 254 -9.85 -4.87 -51.01
C ASP A 254 -9.92 -6.27 -50.35
N TYR A 255 -8.83 -7.01 -50.10
CA TYR A 255 -8.88 -8.26 -49.32
C TYR A 255 -7.57 -8.54 -48.53
N GLY A 256 -7.68 -8.76 -47.21
CA GLY A 256 -6.58 -9.24 -46.35
C GLY A 256 -6.23 -8.38 -45.12
N ARG A 257 -5.36 -8.90 -44.24
CA ARG A 257 -4.66 -8.11 -43.20
C ARG A 257 -3.61 -7.25 -43.89
N ILE A 258 -3.56 -5.95 -43.61
CA ILE A 258 -2.53 -5.07 -44.16
C ILE A 258 -1.55 -4.76 -43.02
N ASN A 259 -0.28 -5.14 -43.20
CA ASN A 259 0.81 -4.66 -42.35
C ASN A 259 1.59 -3.60 -43.14
N ILE A 260 1.56 -2.35 -42.67
CA ILE A 260 2.36 -1.25 -43.22
C ILE A 260 3.60 -1.15 -42.33
N VAL A 261 4.75 -1.53 -42.88
CA VAL A 261 6.03 -1.44 -42.18
C VAL A 261 6.76 -0.20 -42.67
N LEU A 262 6.99 0.76 -41.77
CA LEU A 262 7.78 1.96 -42.08
C LEU A 262 9.25 1.66 -41.75
N LEU A 263 10.08 1.55 -42.79
CA LEU A 263 11.53 1.36 -42.69
C LEU A 263 12.18 2.69 -42.30
N GLY A 264 12.84 2.76 -41.13
CA GLY A 264 13.44 3.96 -40.53
C GLY A 264 13.69 5.15 -41.47
N GLY A 265 13.05 6.29 -41.18
CA GLY A 265 13.07 7.48 -42.03
C GLY A 265 12.13 8.58 -41.52
N HIS A 266 12.22 9.77 -42.12
CA HIS A 266 11.35 10.90 -41.83
C HIS A 266 10.25 11.02 -42.89
N TYR A 267 9.04 10.64 -42.53
CA TYR A 267 7.85 10.64 -43.39
C TYR A 267 7.05 11.92 -43.16
N LYS A 268 6.88 12.71 -44.22
CA LYS A 268 6.03 13.91 -44.17
C LYS A 268 4.66 13.57 -44.74
N LEU A 269 3.61 13.80 -43.97
CA LEU A 269 2.22 13.65 -44.43
C LEU A 269 1.61 15.04 -44.62
N GLY A 270 1.13 15.31 -45.84
CA GLY A 270 0.48 16.59 -46.20
C GLY A 270 -1.04 16.59 -46.02
N ASP A 271 -1.65 15.47 -45.62
CA ASP A 271 -3.10 15.28 -45.44
C ASP A 271 -3.41 14.22 -44.36
N ASP A 272 -4.69 14.07 -43.98
CA ASP A 272 -5.18 13.04 -43.05
C ASP A 272 -4.78 11.62 -43.51
N LEU A 273 -4.19 10.84 -42.59
CA LEU A 273 -3.98 9.41 -42.83
C LEU A 273 -5.29 8.66 -42.54
N ASN A 274 -6.09 8.41 -43.57
CA ASN A 274 -7.39 7.74 -43.46
C ASN A 274 -7.26 6.21 -43.63
N LEU A 275 -7.46 5.47 -42.53
CA LEU A 275 -7.26 4.03 -42.43
C LEU A 275 -8.61 3.29 -42.52
N ASN A 276 -8.99 2.88 -43.75
CA ASN A 276 -10.34 2.40 -44.08
C ASN A 276 -10.53 0.86 -44.14
N LYS A 277 -9.57 0.00 -43.73
CA LYS A 277 -9.67 -1.48 -43.91
C LYS A 277 -9.58 -2.29 -42.61
N THR A 278 -10.00 -3.57 -42.67
CA THR A 278 -10.53 -4.38 -41.54
C THR A 278 -9.51 -4.81 -40.48
N PHE A 279 -8.22 -4.90 -40.83
CA PHE A 279 -7.12 -5.20 -39.90
C PHE A 279 -5.88 -4.45 -40.37
N LEU A 280 -5.44 -3.46 -39.59
CA LEU A 280 -4.27 -2.68 -39.90
C LEU A 280 -3.30 -2.70 -38.73
N THR A 281 -2.10 -3.18 -39.02
CA THR A 281 -0.93 -3.01 -38.15
C THR A 281 0.00 -2.03 -38.85
N VAL A 282 0.40 -0.97 -38.15
CA VAL A 282 1.47 -0.08 -38.59
C VAL A 282 2.63 -0.27 -37.62
N GLU A 283 3.74 -0.83 -38.11
CA GLU A 283 4.94 -1.10 -37.32
C GLU A 283 6.07 -0.23 -37.86
N GLY A 284 6.68 0.58 -36.99
CA GLY A 284 7.99 1.17 -37.27
C GLY A 284 9.06 0.10 -37.07
N LEU A 285 9.97 -0.08 -38.03
CA LEU A 285 11.14 -0.95 -37.83
C LEU A 285 12.22 -0.18 -37.06
N GLN A 286 12.57 -0.62 -35.85
CA GLN A 286 13.81 -0.23 -35.18
C GLN A 286 15.01 -0.93 -35.84
N GLY A 287 15.45 -0.43 -37.00
CA GLY A 287 16.79 -0.72 -37.51
C GLY A 287 17.82 0.22 -36.88
N GLU A 288 19.10 -0.17 -36.89
CA GLU A 288 20.23 0.57 -36.28
C GLU A 288 20.43 2.03 -36.77
N GLY A 289 19.60 2.53 -37.69
CA GLY A 289 19.76 3.84 -38.32
C GLY A 289 18.58 4.83 -38.22
N GLY A 290 17.47 4.53 -37.55
CA GLY A 290 16.43 5.56 -37.40
C GLY A 290 15.09 5.09 -36.86
N VAL A 291 14.53 5.90 -35.95
CA VAL A 291 13.11 5.83 -35.60
C VAL A 291 12.31 6.33 -36.80
N SER A 292 11.27 5.62 -37.21
CA SER A 292 10.32 6.14 -38.21
C SER A 292 9.61 7.35 -37.60
N ILE A 293 9.98 8.55 -38.07
CA ILE A 293 9.38 9.82 -37.66
C ILE A 293 8.27 10.14 -38.65
N ILE A 294 7.05 10.32 -38.18
CA ILE A 294 5.96 10.90 -38.98
C ILE A 294 5.82 12.38 -38.58
N ASP A 295 6.03 13.29 -39.52
CA ASP A 295 5.86 14.74 -39.36
C ASP A 295 4.62 15.23 -40.11
N PHE A 296 3.72 15.85 -39.36
CA PHE A 296 2.51 16.49 -39.87
C PHE A 296 2.71 18.01 -39.85
N GLN A 297 2.88 18.63 -41.02
CA GLN A 297 3.03 20.09 -41.12
C GLN A 297 1.72 20.80 -41.46
N GLY A 298 1.35 21.79 -40.66
CA GLY A 298 0.52 22.93 -41.08
C GLY A 298 -0.89 22.61 -41.60
N GLY A 299 -1.81 22.17 -40.73
CA GLY A 299 -3.24 22.00 -41.04
C GLY A 299 -3.92 21.01 -40.09
N SER A 300 -5.26 20.93 -40.08
CA SER A 300 -6.12 20.10 -39.17
C SER A 300 -5.99 18.59 -39.35
N TYR A 301 -4.78 18.06 -39.49
CA TYR A 301 -4.54 16.68 -39.89
C TYR A 301 -4.60 15.71 -38.71
N SER A 302 -5.28 14.58 -38.89
CA SER A 302 -5.45 13.49 -37.92
C SER A 302 -5.23 12.12 -38.56
N ILE A 303 -4.64 11.17 -37.84
CA ILE A 303 -4.77 9.75 -38.17
C ILE A 303 -6.23 9.37 -37.94
N ILE A 304 -6.94 9.11 -39.02
CA ILE A 304 -8.35 8.74 -39.03
C ILE A 304 -8.49 7.22 -39.03
N ILE A 305 -8.96 6.64 -37.92
CA ILE A 305 -9.22 5.20 -37.82
C ILE A 305 -10.71 4.94 -38.09
N ASN A 306 -11.06 4.26 -39.19
CA ASN A 306 -12.46 4.04 -39.57
C ASN A 306 -12.97 2.59 -39.36
N ARG A 307 -12.16 1.63 -38.88
CA ARG A 307 -12.53 0.19 -38.75
C ARG A 307 -11.97 -0.54 -37.50
N SER A 308 -12.45 -1.77 -37.28
CA SER A 308 -12.52 -2.51 -36.01
C SER A 308 -11.24 -2.93 -35.29
N TYR A 309 -10.07 -2.97 -35.94
CA TYR A 309 -8.81 -3.40 -35.31
C TYR A 309 -7.63 -2.57 -35.82
N VAL A 310 -7.02 -1.78 -34.93
CA VAL A 310 -5.82 -1.00 -35.23
C VAL A 310 -4.75 -1.27 -34.19
N THR A 311 -3.57 -1.66 -34.66
CA THR A 311 -2.35 -1.74 -33.85
C THR A 311 -1.32 -0.75 -34.39
N LEU A 312 -0.90 0.21 -33.58
CA LEU A 312 0.21 1.12 -33.88
C LEU A 312 1.38 0.78 -32.95
N LYS A 313 2.55 0.45 -33.49
CA LYS A 313 3.70 0.02 -32.71
C LYS A 313 4.99 0.70 -33.15
N GLU A 314 5.80 1.14 -32.17
CA GLU A 314 7.17 1.65 -32.38
C GLU A 314 7.24 2.86 -33.33
N LEU A 315 6.32 3.81 -33.14
CA LEU A 315 6.23 5.03 -33.96
C LEU A 315 6.71 6.24 -33.18
N SER A 316 7.51 7.11 -33.81
CA SER A 316 7.73 8.48 -33.33
C SER A 316 6.95 9.45 -34.21
N ILE A 317 6.17 10.31 -33.62
CA ILE A 317 5.37 11.30 -34.33
C ILE A 317 5.69 12.67 -33.74
N ILE A 318 6.26 13.52 -34.57
CA ILE A 318 6.64 14.90 -34.22
C ILE A 318 5.64 15.78 -34.96
N ASN A 319 4.79 16.51 -34.27
CA ASN A 319 3.74 17.32 -34.92
C ASN A 319 3.97 18.79 -34.62
N SER A 320 3.81 19.66 -35.63
CA SER A 320 3.99 21.09 -35.44
C SER A 320 2.72 21.82 -34.99
N ASP A 321 1.48 21.38 -35.29
CA ASP A 321 0.32 22.29 -35.14
C ASP A 321 -1.08 21.71 -34.84
N THR A 322 -1.42 20.39 -34.97
CA THR A 322 -2.83 19.92 -34.82
C THR A 322 -3.05 18.52 -34.15
N ASN A 323 -4.25 17.92 -34.28
CA ASN A 323 -4.73 16.75 -33.51
C ASN A 323 -4.20 15.42 -34.08
N LEU A 324 -3.50 14.59 -33.31
CA LEU A 324 -2.75 13.48 -33.89
C LEU A 324 -3.56 12.27 -34.39
N ILE A 325 -4.53 11.79 -33.62
CA ILE A 325 -5.33 10.61 -33.95
C ILE A 325 -6.79 10.91 -33.62
N LYS A 326 -7.69 10.73 -34.58
CA LYS A 326 -9.15 10.89 -34.42
C LYS A 326 -9.83 9.65 -35.00
N ILE A 327 -10.84 9.11 -34.35
CA ILE A 327 -11.53 7.89 -34.84
C ILE A 327 -12.95 8.29 -35.29
N PRO A 328 -13.25 8.47 -36.59
CA PRO A 328 -14.58 8.86 -37.03
C PRO A 328 -15.59 7.71 -36.96
N THR A 329 -16.86 8.06 -36.73
CA THR A 329 -17.90 7.13 -36.27
C THR A 329 -18.83 6.64 -37.37
N THR A 330 -18.39 6.61 -38.63
CA THR A 330 -19.34 6.52 -39.73
C THR A 330 -19.90 5.11 -39.99
N TYR A 331 -19.25 4.00 -39.60
CA TYR A 331 -19.69 2.66 -40.08
C TYR A 331 -19.67 1.42 -39.15
N PHE A 332 -19.00 1.41 -37.98
CA PHE A 332 -18.92 0.20 -37.13
C PHE A 332 -19.37 0.45 -35.69
N THR A 333 -19.87 -0.62 -35.04
CA THR A 333 -20.37 -0.59 -33.66
C THR A 333 -19.33 -0.98 -32.60
N LYS A 334 -18.22 -1.65 -32.99
CA LYS A 334 -17.23 -2.22 -32.05
C LYS A 334 -15.78 -2.09 -32.57
N TYR A 335 -14.87 -1.63 -31.71
CA TYR A 335 -13.45 -1.41 -32.02
C TYR A 335 -12.52 -1.99 -30.94
N ASN A 336 -11.38 -2.55 -31.36
CA ASN A 336 -10.24 -2.87 -30.50
C ASN A 336 -9.03 -2.08 -31.01
N ILE A 337 -8.42 -1.29 -30.15
CA ILE A 337 -7.33 -0.37 -30.49
C ILE A 337 -6.14 -0.72 -29.58
N GLN A 338 -4.98 -0.93 -30.17
CA GLN A 338 -3.74 -1.19 -29.46
C GLN A 338 -2.66 -0.21 -29.92
N LEU A 339 -2.07 0.51 -28.96
CA LEU A 339 -1.06 1.54 -29.17
C LEU A 339 0.14 1.15 -28.31
N GLN A 340 1.28 0.83 -28.92
CA GLN A 340 2.45 0.31 -28.22
C GLN A 340 3.70 1.13 -28.57
N LYS A 341 4.45 1.57 -27.56
CA LYS A 341 5.74 2.26 -27.75
C LYS A 341 5.65 3.47 -28.70
N ILE A 342 4.59 4.27 -28.59
CA ILE A 342 4.43 5.48 -29.39
C ILE A 342 5.12 6.65 -28.70
N PHE A 343 5.96 7.40 -29.42
CA PHE A 343 6.58 8.63 -28.97
C PHE A 343 5.92 9.84 -29.65
N LEU A 344 5.20 10.67 -28.89
CA LEU A 344 4.52 11.87 -29.38
C LEU A 344 5.16 13.12 -28.76
N GLU A 345 5.67 14.05 -29.56
CA GLU A 345 6.26 15.29 -29.05
C GLU A 345 5.77 16.55 -29.80
N ASN A 346 5.52 17.62 -29.04
CA ASN A 346 5.22 19.00 -29.51
C ASN A 346 3.90 19.22 -30.26
N GLY A 347 2.95 18.27 -30.27
CA GLY A 347 1.65 18.43 -30.94
C GLY A 347 0.58 19.25 -30.18
N TYR A 348 -0.51 19.59 -30.88
CA TYR A 348 -1.67 20.24 -30.25
C TYR A 348 -2.45 19.28 -29.36
N ARG A 349 -2.76 18.05 -29.83
CA ARG A 349 -3.33 16.93 -29.04
C ARG A 349 -2.54 15.66 -29.33
N GLY A 350 -2.49 14.75 -28.36
CA GLY A 350 -1.99 13.39 -28.58
C GLY A 350 -3.08 12.50 -29.18
N ILE A 351 -3.52 11.50 -28.44
CA ILE A 351 -4.53 10.51 -28.83
C ILE A 351 -5.93 11.05 -28.47
N LEU A 352 -6.79 11.28 -29.45
CA LEU A 352 -8.20 11.64 -29.22
C LEU A 352 -9.12 10.55 -29.76
N VAL A 353 -9.84 9.91 -28.84
CA VAL A 353 -10.92 8.99 -29.16
C VAL A 353 -12.24 9.66 -28.80
N GLN A 354 -13.06 9.94 -29.81
CA GLN A 354 -14.31 10.67 -29.60
C GLN A 354 -15.37 10.25 -30.62
N SER A 355 -16.60 10.07 -30.15
CA SER A 355 -17.76 9.78 -30.98
C SER A 355 -18.86 10.80 -30.77
N ASN A 356 -19.52 11.15 -31.87
CA ASN A 356 -20.74 11.95 -31.83
C ASN A 356 -22.01 11.08 -31.88
N LYS A 357 -21.89 9.75 -31.79
CA LYS A 357 -22.99 8.78 -31.88
C LYS A 357 -23.11 7.97 -30.59
N THR A 358 -24.34 7.88 -30.08
CA THR A 358 -24.70 7.14 -28.85
C THR A 358 -24.55 5.62 -28.94
N SER A 359 -24.24 5.06 -30.11
CA SER A 359 -24.13 3.61 -30.36
C SER A 359 -22.71 3.12 -30.60
N PHE A 360 -21.68 3.93 -30.31
CA PHE A 360 -20.29 3.55 -30.51
C PHE A 360 -19.74 2.87 -29.24
N GLU A 361 -19.13 1.71 -29.42
CA GLU A 361 -18.51 0.94 -28.35
C GLU A 361 -17.05 0.64 -28.68
N ILE A 362 -16.13 1.03 -27.80
CA ILE A 362 -14.76 0.52 -27.82
C ILE A 362 -14.74 -0.70 -26.90
N GLN A 363 -14.29 -1.83 -27.41
CA GLN A 363 -14.25 -3.09 -26.65
C GLN A 363 -12.95 -3.29 -25.89
N ASN A 364 -11.84 -2.77 -26.42
CA ASN A 364 -10.54 -2.70 -25.76
C ASN A 364 -9.75 -1.51 -26.33
N LEU A 365 -9.25 -0.64 -25.47
CA LEU A 365 -8.21 0.35 -25.80
C LEU A 365 -6.99 0.03 -24.93
N ASP A 366 -5.90 -0.40 -25.56
CA ASP A 366 -4.65 -0.72 -24.89
C ASP A 366 -3.57 0.27 -25.32
N VAL A 367 -3.04 1.07 -24.40
CA VAL A 367 -1.97 2.04 -24.61
C VAL A 367 -0.80 1.67 -23.72
N ASP A 368 0.23 1.09 -24.29
CA ASP A 368 1.37 0.54 -23.55
C ASP A 368 2.69 1.19 -23.96
N ALA A 369 3.55 1.47 -22.98
CA ALA A 369 4.91 1.96 -23.16
C ALA A 369 5.03 3.25 -24.01
N CYS A 370 3.97 4.07 -24.06
CA CYS A 370 3.95 5.29 -24.87
C CYS A 370 4.54 6.48 -24.11
N THR A 371 5.26 7.36 -24.82
CA THR A 371 5.76 8.64 -24.29
C THR A 371 5.06 9.80 -24.99
N LEU A 372 4.31 10.60 -24.25
CA LEU A 372 3.57 11.76 -24.74
C LEU A 372 4.16 13.01 -24.10
N LYS A 373 4.67 13.94 -24.90
CA LYS A 373 5.44 15.07 -24.39
C LYS A 373 5.06 16.38 -25.05
N ASN A 374 5.05 17.45 -24.26
CA ASN A 374 4.90 18.83 -24.72
C ASN A 374 3.59 19.11 -25.47
N LEU A 375 2.50 18.39 -25.19
CA LEU A 375 1.24 18.56 -25.91
C LEU A 375 0.43 19.76 -25.40
N VAL A 376 -0.13 20.58 -26.30
CA VAL A 376 -0.86 21.82 -25.91
C VAL A 376 -2.16 21.51 -25.17
N HIS A 377 -2.86 20.45 -25.58
CA HIS A 377 -4.08 19.91 -24.97
C HIS A 377 -3.81 18.52 -24.39
N ASN A 378 -4.82 17.66 -24.34
CA ASN A 378 -4.75 16.31 -23.78
C ASN A 378 -3.69 15.46 -24.49
N GLY A 379 -2.96 14.67 -23.71
CA GLY A 379 -2.16 13.55 -24.20
C GLY A 379 -3.02 12.40 -24.67
N ILE A 380 -3.99 11.98 -23.85
CA ILE A 380 -5.01 10.98 -24.20
C ILE A 380 -6.37 11.56 -23.81
N ALA A 381 -7.31 11.60 -24.75
CA ALA A 381 -8.68 12.04 -24.48
C ALA A 381 -9.66 11.00 -25.02
N ILE A 382 -10.61 10.59 -24.20
CA ILE A 382 -11.70 9.68 -24.53
C ILE A 382 -13.00 10.39 -24.19
N LYS A 383 -13.85 10.67 -25.18
CA LYS A 383 -15.03 11.54 -25.00
C LYS A 383 -16.29 10.99 -25.63
N ASP A 384 -17.39 11.02 -24.88
CA ASP A 384 -18.76 10.71 -25.33
C ASP A 384 -18.96 9.26 -25.83
N GLU A 385 -18.30 8.29 -25.18
CA GLU A 385 -18.24 6.88 -25.63
C GLU A 385 -18.71 5.85 -24.62
N ILE A 386 -19.18 4.70 -25.11
CA ILE A 386 -19.19 3.47 -24.32
C ILE A 386 -17.84 2.78 -24.52
N VAL A 387 -17.11 2.56 -23.43
CA VAL A 387 -15.81 1.86 -23.53
C VAL A 387 -15.73 0.73 -22.52
N ASN A 388 -15.72 -0.49 -23.03
CA ASN A 388 -15.35 -1.66 -22.25
C ASN A 388 -13.82 -1.84 -22.39
N GLY A 389 -13.11 -2.03 -21.28
CA GLY A 389 -11.67 -2.34 -21.28
C GLY A 389 -10.77 -1.20 -21.74
N ILE A 390 -10.31 -0.36 -20.83
CA ILE A 390 -9.26 0.63 -21.09
C ILE A 390 -8.04 0.23 -20.29
N SER A 391 -6.90 0.10 -20.95
CA SER A 391 -5.61 -0.22 -20.35
C SER A 391 -4.62 0.84 -20.79
N ILE A 392 -4.06 1.59 -19.84
CA ILE A 392 -2.99 2.56 -20.07
C ILE A 392 -1.84 2.14 -19.16
N THR A 393 -0.78 1.59 -19.73
CA THR A 393 0.29 0.94 -18.98
C THR A 393 1.66 1.44 -19.39
N ASN A 394 2.60 1.52 -18.44
CA ASN A 394 4.01 1.86 -18.70
C ASN A 394 4.21 3.20 -19.46
N CYS A 395 3.25 4.12 -19.41
CA CYS A 395 3.28 5.35 -20.20
C CYS A 395 3.97 6.50 -19.46
N LYS A 396 4.64 7.38 -20.20
CA LYS A 396 5.21 8.65 -19.70
C LYS A 396 4.50 9.82 -20.34
N ILE A 397 3.84 10.67 -19.55
CA ILE A 397 3.07 11.81 -20.05
C ILE A 397 3.59 13.09 -19.40
N ILE A 398 4.26 13.94 -20.18
CA ILE A 398 5.10 15.01 -19.69
C ILE A 398 4.73 16.35 -20.35
N ASN A 399 4.47 17.39 -19.55
CA ASN A 399 4.22 18.75 -20.07
C ASN A 399 3.06 18.82 -21.09
N CYS A 400 2.01 18.03 -20.86
CA CYS A 400 0.78 18.00 -21.64
C CYS A 400 -0.33 18.83 -20.96
N GLY A 401 -1.37 19.19 -21.73
CA GLY A 401 -2.59 19.82 -21.21
C GLY A 401 -2.47 21.33 -20.95
N ARG A 402 -1.52 22.04 -21.57
CA ARG A 402 -1.20 23.44 -21.27
C ARG A 402 -2.37 24.43 -21.41
N ASN A 403 -3.38 24.16 -22.23
CA ASN A 403 -4.58 25.00 -22.38
C ASN A 403 -5.49 24.96 -21.13
N GLU A 404 -6.36 25.96 -20.97
CA GLU A 404 -6.93 26.37 -19.68
C GLU A 404 -7.76 25.34 -18.91
N TRP A 405 -8.17 24.27 -19.59
CA TRP A 405 -9.21 23.34 -19.14
C TRP A 405 -8.88 21.87 -19.43
N SER A 406 -7.62 21.52 -19.75
CA SER A 406 -7.27 20.15 -20.16
C SER A 406 -6.33 19.44 -19.20
N SER A 407 -6.66 18.21 -18.81
CA SER A 407 -5.72 17.26 -18.21
C SER A 407 -4.99 16.43 -19.28
N SER A 408 -3.85 15.84 -18.92
CA SER A 408 -3.05 15.06 -19.86
C SER A 408 -3.74 13.75 -20.25
N ILE A 409 -4.46 13.11 -19.33
CA ILE A 409 -5.47 12.11 -19.65
C ILE A 409 -6.84 12.65 -19.29
N VAL A 410 -7.82 12.50 -20.19
CA VAL A 410 -9.20 12.91 -19.98
C VAL A 410 -10.18 11.83 -20.41
N PHE A 411 -11.11 11.48 -19.53
CA PHE A 411 -12.31 10.70 -19.83
C PHE A 411 -13.49 11.62 -19.52
N GLU A 412 -14.23 12.04 -20.54
CA GLU A 412 -15.42 12.90 -20.39
C GLU A 412 -16.64 12.16 -20.95
N ASN A 413 -17.71 12.04 -20.16
CA ASN A 413 -18.96 11.37 -20.57
C ASN A 413 -18.75 9.93 -21.09
N VAL A 414 -17.76 9.22 -20.55
CA VAL A 414 -17.45 7.83 -20.90
C VAL A 414 -18.26 6.85 -20.05
N ASN A 415 -19.16 6.06 -20.64
CA ASN A 415 -19.77 4.94 -19.91
C ASN A 415 -18.82 3.75 -19.94
N GLY A 416 -17.84 3.77 -19.05
CA GLY A 416 -16.69 2.87 -19.06
C GLY A 416 -16.79 1.69 -18.10
N LYS A 417 -16.27 0.52 -18.47
CA LYS A 417 -16.00 -0.57 -17.51
C LYS A 417 -14.57 -1.04 -17.63
N ASN A 418 -13.94 -1.36 -16.50
CA ASN A 418 -12.57 -1.90 -16.44
C ASN A 418 -11.55 -0.91 -17.00
N VAL A 419 -11.39 0.23 -16.31
CA VAL A 419 -10.35 1.21 -16.63
C VAL A 419 -9.13 0.90 -15.79
N VAL A 420 -8.01 0.59 -16.43
CA VAL A 420 -6.73 0.26 -15.79
C VAL A 420 -5.71 1.31 -16.21
N ILE A 421 -5.09 1.96 -15.22
CA ILE A 421 -3.94 2.84 -15.42
C ILE A 421 -2.82 2.32 -14.51
N ASP A 422 -1.79 1.71 -15.07
CA ASP A 422 -0.75 1.03 -14.30
C ASP A 422 0.66 1.47 -14.70
N ASN A 423 1.56 1.62 -13.72
CA ASN A 423 2.96 1.93 -13.93
C ASN A 423 3.21 3.16 -14.85
N CYS A 424 2.36 4.19 -14.73
CA CYS A 424 2.45 5.39 -15.56
C CYS A 424 3.10 6.56 -14.80
N HIS A 425 3.83 7.41 -15.52
CA HIS A 425 4.50 8.60 -14.99
C HIS A 425 3.92 9.87 -15.61
N PHE A 426 3.36 10.74 -14.77
CA PHE A 426 2.75 12.01 -15.16
C PHE A 426 3.52 13.17 -14.55
N GLU A 427 4.13 13.98 -15.39
CA GLU A 427 5.03 15.04 -14.93
C GLU A 427 4.78 16.40 -15.59
N ASN A 428 4.75 17.47 -14.77
CA ASN A 428 4.66 18.85 -15.25
C ASN A 428 3.45 19.11 -16.17
N ASN A 429 2.39 18.31 -16.07
CA ASN A 429 1.16 18.52 -16.83
C ASN A 429 0.31 19.59 -16.16
N ARG A 430 -0.64 20.22 -16.88
CA ARG A 430 -1.57 21.16 -16.22
C ARG A 430 -2.51 20.47 -15.22
N GLY A 431 -2.93 19.25 -15.54
CA GLY A 431 -3.59 18.28 -14.67
C GLY A 431 -3.19 16.92 -15.21
N ALA A 432 -2.86 15.95 -14.36
CA ALA A 432 -2.29 14.71 -14.88
C ALA A 432 -3.36 13.78 -15.45
N ALA A 433 -4.37 13.40 -14.68
CA ALA A 433 -5.49 12.62 -15.19
C ALA A 433 -6.83 13.13 -14.65
N HIS A 434 -7.84 13.19 -15.52
CA HIS A 434 -9.20 13.57 -15.17
C HIS A 434 -10.18 12.53 -15.71
N ILE A 435 -10.76 11.74 -14.82
CA ILE A 435 -11.79 10.76 -15.12
C ILE A 435 -13.12 11.36 -14.67
N GLU A 436 -13.86 12.01 -15.56
CA GLU A 436 -15.15 12.65 -15.27
C GLU A 436 -16.26 11.97 -16.07
N SER A 437 -16.91 10.98 -15.47
CA SER A 437 -18.05 10.37 -16.14
C SER A 437 -18.96 9.56 -15.22
N GLU A 438 -20.25 9.81 -15.36
CA GLU A 438 -21.30 9.00 -14.76
C GLU A 438 -21.34 7.61 -15.42
N GLY A 439 -21.11 6.58 -14.61
CA GLY A 439 -21.22 5.19 -15.06
C GLY A 439 -19.90 4.48 -15.29
N VAL A 440 -18.75 5.14 -15.10
CA VAL A 440 -17.46 4.43 -15.07
C VAL A 440 -17.41 3.51 -13.86
N ARG A 441 -17.14 2.23 -14.09
CA ARG A 441 -16.99 1.21 -13.03
C ARG A 441 -15.69 0.44 -13.14
N TYR A 442 -15.20 -0.04 -12.00
CA TYR A 442 -13.98 -0.85 -11.90
C TYR A 442 -12.77 -0.09 -12.42
N VAL A 443 -12.51 1.07 -11.81
CA VAL A 443 -11.32 1.88 -12.11
C VAL A 443 -10.18 1.41 -11.22
N ASN A 444 -9.08 0.93 -11.80
CA ASN A 444 -7.89 0.51 -11.09
C ASN A 444 -6.69 1.36 -11.52
N ILE A 445 -6.14 2.13 -10.59
CA ILE A 445 -5.00 3.01 -10.84
C ILE A 445 -3.87 2.56 -9.90
N THR A 446 -2.80 1.99 -10.45
CA THR A 446 -1.76 1.35 -9.66
C THR A 446 -0.36 1.76 -10.06
N ASN A 447 0.57 1.80 -9.11
CA ASN A 447 2.00 2.01 -9.35
C ASN A 447 2.32 3.29 -10.17
N CYS A 448 1.47 4.31 -10.12
CA CYS A 448 1.61 5.52 -10.91
C CYS A 448 2.32 6.64 -10.14
N VAL A 449 3.01 7.52 -10.85
CA VAL A 449 3.66 8.73 -10.30
C VAL A 449 2.99 9.98 -10.89
N PHE A 450 2.49 10.85 -10.02
CA PHE A 450 1.87 12.13 -10.33
C PHE A 450 2.74 13.24 -9.73
N TYR A 451 3.68 13.77 -10.51
CA TYR A 451 4.72 14.69 -10.05
C TYR A 451 4.60 16.09 -10.67
N LYS A 452 4.59 17.13 -9.84
CA LYS A 452 4.57 18.54 -10.29
C LYS A 452 3.49 18.86 -11.31
N ASN A 453 2.35 18.19 -11.23
CA ASN A 453 1.24 18.53 -12.11
C ASN A 453 0.52 19.74 -11.55
N GLY A 454 0.22 20.69 -12.42
CA GLY A 454 -0.58 21.85 -12.11
C GLY A 454 -0.09 23.17 -12.69
N ARG A 455 -1.05 23.93 -13.24
CA ARG A 455 -1.07 25.41 -13.26
C ARG A 455 -2.54 25.85 -13.29
N GLY A 456 -3.01 26.54 -12.25
CA GLY A 456 -4.40 27.06 -12.15
C GLY A 456 -5.35 26.19 -11.35
N ALA A 457 -6.67 26.40 -11.46
CA ALA A 457 -7.68 25.76 -10.60
C ALA A 457 -7.90 24.25 -10.85
N TYR A 458 -7.39 23.72 -11.98
CA TYR A 458 -7.50 22.30 -12.37
C TYR A 458 -6.19 21.53 -12.15
N ALA A 459 -5.34 22.04 -11.26
CA ALA A 459 -3.96 21.62 -11.04
C ALA A 459 -3.81 20.37 -10.15
N ASN A 460 -4.68 19.39 -10.35
CA ASN A 460 -4.67 18.17 -9.56
C ASN A 460 -3.73 17.11 -10.15
N GLY A 461 -3.15 16.28 -9.29
CA GLY A 461 -2.46 15.06 -9.73
C GLY A 461 -3.44 14.10 -10.41
N LEU A 462 -4.50 13.70 -9.70
CA LEU A 462 -5.55 12.87 -10.25
C LEU A 462 -6.93 13.40 -9.85
N VAL A 463 -7.85 13.48 -10.80
CA VAL A 463 -9.26 13.77 -10.56
C VAL A 463 -10.08 12.55 -10.98
N VAL A 464 -10.91 12.03 -10.07
CA VAL A 464 -11.91 11.00 -10.39
C VAL A 464 -13.28 11.51 -9.97
N SER A 465 -14.22 11.57 -10.90
CA SER A 465 -15.55 12.11 -10.72
C SER A 465 -16.62 11.23 -11.36
N GLY A 466 -17.69 10.93 -10.63
CA GLY A 466 -18.82 10.12 -11.12
C GLY A 466 -18.56 8.61 -11.25
N ALA A 467 -17.39 8.14 -10.81
CA ALA A 467 -16.99 6.74 -10.94
C ALA A 467 -17.37 5.90 -9.71
N SER A 468 -17.50 4.58 -9.88
CA SER A 468 -17.77 3.63 -8.80
C SER A 468 -16.78 2.46 -8.83
N ASP A 469 -16.57 1.82 -7.67
CA ASP A 469 -15.60 0.73 -7.51
C ASP A 469 -14.19 1.16 -7.93
N VAL A 470 -13.75 2.32 -7.43
CA VAL A 470 -12.43 2.90 -7.75
C VAL A 470 -11.40 2.34 -6.76
N THR A 471 -10.28 1.84 -7.26
CA THR A 471 -9.12 1.43 -6.48
C THR A 471 -7.90 2.20 -6.94
N ILE A 472 -7.23 2.88 -6.02
CA ILE A 472 -5.99 3.60 -6.23
C ILE A 472 -4.97 3.00 -5.27
N SER A 473 -3.89 2.40 -5.77
CA SER A 473 -2.92 1.75 -4.89
C SER A 473 -1.47 1.90 -5.32
N ASN A 474 -0.56 1.99 -4.35
CA ASN A 474 0.88 2.14 -4.58
C ASN A 474 1.24 3.32 -5.50
N CYS A 475 0.46 4.40 -5.47
CA CYS A 475 0.69 5.59 -6.29
C CYS A 475 1.41 6.69 -5.49
N PHE A 476 2.16 7.54 -6.20
CA PHE A 476 2.88 8.68 -5.64
C PHE A 476 2.30 9.99 -6.15
N PHE A 477 1.87 10.87 -5.25
CA PHE A 477 1.36 12.21 -5.56
C PHE A 477 2.29 13.25 -4.95
N ILE A 478 3.18 13.82 -5.78
CA ILE A 478 4.33 14.59 -5.32
C ILE A 478 4.31 16.00 -5.90
N GLU A 479 4.36 17.01 -5.03
CA GLU A 479 4.55 18.42 -5.39
C GLU A 479 3.53 18.92 -6.44
N ASN A 480 2.31 18.39 -6.44
CA ASN A 480 1.26 18.90 -7.33
C ASN A 480 0.82 20.29 -6.85
N ASP A 481 0.52 21.15 -7.83
CA ASP A 481 0.33 22.59 -7.65
C ASP A 481 -1.03 22.92 -6.99
N TYR A 482 -1.93 21.93 -6.89
CA TYR A 482 -3.18 21.98 -6.12
C TYR A 482 -3.37 20.71 -5.27
N ASP A 483 -4.37 19.86 -5.55
CA ASP A 483 -4.59 18.63 -4.80
C ASP A 483 -3.80 17.45 -5.40
N GLY A 484 -3.28 16.56 -4.54
CA GLY A 484 -2.71 15.30 -5.02
C GLY A 484 -3.78 14.44 -5.70
N LEU A 485 -4.87 14.17 -4.98
CA LEU A 485 -6.01 13.40 -5.45
C LEU A 485 -7.32 14.14 -5.13
N MET A 486 -8.09 14.45 -6.16
CA MET A 486 -9.44 14.98 -6.06
C MET A 486 -10.46 13.90 -6.44
N LEU A 487 -11.46 13.70 -5.60
CA LEU A 487 -12.55 12.77 -5.82
C LEU A 487 -13.86 13.56 -5.72
N TYR A 488 -14.82 13.34 -6.61
CA TYR A 488 -16.12 14.04 -6.55
C TYR A 488 -17.26 13.13 -7.02
N ASN A 489 -18.42 13.16 -6.36
CA ASN A 489 -19.60 12.36 -6.76
C ASN A 489 -19.31 10.87 -7.08
N ASN A 490 -18.37 10.25 -6.36
CA ASN A 490 -18.01 8.85 -6.59
C ASN A 490 -18.82 7.90 -5.72
N GLY A 491 -18.93 6.65 -6.18
CA GLY A 491 -19.24 5.51 -5.33
C GLY A 491 -18.08 5.16 -4.39
N PRO A 492 -18.01 3.92 -3.88
CA PRO A 492 -16.91 3.50 -3.01
C PRO A 492 -15.54 3.67 -3.69
N VAL A 493 -14.60 4.31 -2.98
CA VAL A 493 -13.21 4.49 -3.41
C VAL A 493 -12.26 3.86 -2.39
N ASN A 494 -11.34 3.01 -2.84
CA ASN A 494 -10.27 2.45 -2.02
C ASN A 494 -8.93 3.11 -2.38
N VAL A 495 -8.24 3.69 -1.39
CA VAL A 495 -6.90 4.28 -1.52
C VAL A 495 -5.94 3.52 -0.61
N VAL A 496 -4.98 2.79 -1.17
CA VAL A 496 -4.17 1.81 -0.42
C VAL A 496 -2.68 1.97 -0.70
N GLY A 497 -1.86 2.15 0.33
CA GLY A 497 -0.40 2.17 0.18
C GLY A 497 0.15 3.33 -0.69
N CYS A 498 -0.61 4.40 -0.86
CA CYS A 498 -0.19 5.57 -1.63
C CYS A 498 0.65 6.54 -0.79
N VAL A 499 1.48 7.34 -1.48
CA VAL A 499 2.30 8.40 -0.87
C VAL A 499 1.87 9.75 -1.42
N PHE A 500 1.60 10.70 -0.53
CA PHE A 500 1.26 12.08 -0.85
C PHE A 500 2.31 13.00 -0.22
N TYR A 501 3.07 13.73 -1.03
CA TYR A 501 4.19 14.54 -0.55
C TYR A 501 4.12 15.96 -1.13
N LYS A 502 4.08 16.98 -0.26
CA LYS A 502 4.17 18.41 -0.64
C LYS A 502 3.17 18.87 -1.70
N ASN A 503 1.97 18.31 -1.75
CA ASN A 503 0.90 18.86 -2.58
C ASN A 503 0.43 20.20 -1.96
N ARG A 504 0.37 21.25 -2.79
CA ARG A 504 0.26 22.65 -2.33
C ARG A 504 -1.05 22.93 -1.59
N HIS A 505 -2.17 22.39 -2.05
CA HIS A 505 -3.49 22.61 -1.45
C HIS A 505 -3.86 21.45 -0.52
N ALA A 506 -4.30 20.30 -1.07
CA ALA A 506 -4.58 19.11 -0.28
C ALA A 506 -3.82 17.87 -0.77
N ALA A 507 -3.59 16.90 0.11
CA ALA A 507 -3.20 15.57 -0.34
C ALA A 507 -4.36 14.86 -1.05
N ILE A 508 -5.52 14.85 -0.38
CA ILE A 508 -6.78 14.31 -0.88
C ILE A 508 -7.90 15.32 -0.59
N SER A 509 -8.73 15.56 -1.59
CA SER A 509 -9.97 16.34 -1.50
C SER A 509 -11.12 15.48 -2.00
N SER A 510 -12.11 15.16 -1.16
CA SER A 510 -13.21 14.27 -1.57
C SER A 510 -14.46 14.35 -0.71
N PRO A 511 -15.69 14.40 -1.26
CA PRO A 511 -16.92 14.58 -0.50
C PRO A 511 -17.35 13.35 0.34
N GLN A 512 -17.25 12.09 -0.13
CA GLN A 512 -17.84 10.93 0.58
C GLN A 512 -17.23 9.55 0.22
N ASN A 513 -17.47 8.51 1.04
CA ASN A 513 -17.31 7.07 0.74
C ASN A 513 -15.90 6.57 0.40
N ILE A 514 -14.87 7.06 1.09
CA ILE A 514 -13.48 6.62 0.86
C ILE A 514 -13.02 5.65 1.94
N ARG A 515 -12.38 4.56 1.53
CA ARG A 515 -11.58 3.70 2.39
C ARG A 515 -10.09 3.95 2.15
N MET A 516 -9.37 4.38 3.18
CA MET A 516 -7.93 4.67 3.14
C MET A 516 -7.17 3.72 4.05
N VAL A 517 -6.23 2.94 3.51
CA VAL A 517 -5.45 1.97 4.28
C VAL A 517 -3.95 2.10 4.00
N GLY A 518 -3.14 2.28 5.04
CA GLY A 518 -1.68 2.20 4.93
C GLY A 518 -1.02 3.28 4.06
N ASN A 519 -1.67 4.44 3.88
CA ASN A 519 -1.11 5.54 3.09
C ASN A 519 -0.17 6.42 3.91
N VAL A 520 0.70 7.17 3.24
CA VAL A 520 1.62 8.14 3.85
C VAL A 520 1.33 9.54 3.29
N PHE A 521 1.10 10.50 4.20
CA PHE A 521 0.91 11.92 3.90
C PHE A 521 2.05 12.69 4.54
N TYR A 522 2.83 13.43 3.75
CA TYR A 522 3.97 14.18 4.26
C TYR A 522 3.97 15.62 3.73
N SER A 523 3.93 16.61 4.64
CA SER A 523 4.07 18.04 4.32
C SER A 523 3.08 18.56 3.27
N ASN A 524 1.85 18.04 3.24
CA ASN A 524 0.77 18.55 2.37
C ASN A 524 -0.02 19.66 3.09
N GLY A 525 -0.64 20.57 2.35
CA GLY A 525 -1.40 21.68 2.95
C GLY A 525 -2.53 21.21 3.89
N PHE A 526 -3.43 20.34 3.45
CA PHE A 526 -4.43 19.66 4.30
C PHE A 526 -4.91 18.33 3.68
N CYS A 527 -5.72 17.55 4.40
CA CYS A 527 -6.52 16.45 3.79
C CYS A 527 -7.98 16.62 4.20
N GLY A 528 -8.90 16.79 3.24
CA GLY A 528 -10.33 16.99 3.52
C GLY A 528 -11.13 15.72 3.23
N LEU A 529 -11.77 15.13 4.25
CA LEU A 529 -12.53 13.87 4.19
C LEU A 529 -13.96 13.97 4.80
N PRO A 530 -14.89 14.68 4.14
CA PRO A 530 -16.25 14.97 4.59
C PRO A 530 -17.12 13.83 5.12
N ASN A 531 -17.50 12.74 4.41
CA ASN A 531 -18.44 11.79 5.04
C ASN A 531 -18.25 10.31 4.68
N GLU A 532 -18.67 9.43 5.59
CA GLU A 532 -18.78 7.98 5.35
C GLU A 532 -17.44 7.33 4.93
N CYS A 533 -16.33 7.86 5.43
CA CYS A 533 -14.98 7.35 5.15
C CYS A 533 -14.48 6.38 6.23
N SER A 534 -13.59 5.47 5.83
CA SER A 534 -12.85 4.57 6.72
C SER A 534 -11.35 4.81 6.55
N ILE A 535 -10.69 5.37 7.56
CA ILE A 535 -9.29 5.82 7.55
C ILE A 535 -8.51 4.96 8.55
N ILE A 536 -7.80 3.94 8.05
CA ILE A 536 -7.19 2.90 8.88
C ILE A 536 -5.68 2.80 8.66
N GLY A 537 -4.88 2.90 9.73
CA GLY A 537 -3.45 2.56 9.68
C GLY A 537 -2.59 3.47 8.79
N ASN A 538 -2.99 4.73 8.57
CA ASN A 538 -2.27 5.69 7.74
C ASN A 538 -1.26 6.50 8.57
N ARG A 539 -0.25 7.07 7.91
CA ARG A 539 0.75 7.98 8.52
C ARG A 539 0.58 9.39 7.97
N PHE A 540 0.30 10.37 8.82
CA PHE A 540 0.25 11.78 8.49
C PHE A 540 1.39 12.50 9.19
N ILE A 541 2.32 13.08 8.44
CA ILE A 541 3.51 13.75 8.94
C ILE A 541 3.49 15.18 8.39
N GLU A 542 3.60 16.17 9.27
CA GLU A 542 3.49 17.58 8.90
C GLU A 542 2.16 17.90 8.18
N CYS A 543 1.12 17.13 8.49
CA CYS A 543 -0.19 17.18 7.83
C CYS A 543 -1.27 16.73 8.81
N GLY A 544 -2.39 17.45 8.84
CA GLY A 544 -3.61 17.04 9.54
C GLY A 544 -4.73 16.72 8.56
N PHE A 545 -5.84 16.18 9.06
CA PHE A 545 -7.00 15.94 8.22
C PHE A 545 -8.32 16.29 8.91
N THR A 546 -9.28 16.68 8.08
CA THR A 546 -10.63 17.07 8.49
C THR A 546 -11.61 15.98 8.14
N ILE A 547 -12.52 15.64 9.07
CA ILE A 547 -13.63 14.72 8.82
C ILE A 547 -14.99 15.35 9.12
N GLY A 548 -16.02 14.97 8.37
CA GLY A 548 -17.43 15.33 8.65
C GLY A 548 -18.17 14.15 9.28
N ASN A 549 -19.22 13.58 8.69
CA ASN A 549 -20.11 12.62 9.37
C ASN A 549 -19.81 11.14 9.09
N ARG A 550 -20.10 10.26 10.06
CA ARG A 550 -20.12 8.79 9.92
C ARG A 550 -18.80 8.17 9.48
N ASN A 551 -17.68 8.76 9.88
CA ASN A 551 -16.35 8.27 9.54
C ASN A 551 -15.83 7.29 10.61
N ILE A 552 -15.00 6.34 10.20
CA ILE A 552 -14.23 5.44 11.07
C ILE A 552 -12.76 5.80 10.90
N VAL A 553 -12.09 6.21 11.96
CA VAL A 553 -10.69 6.64 11.98
C VAL A 553 -9.93 5.80 12.99
N LEU A 554 -9.15 4.82 12.51
CA LEU A 554 -8.61 3.75 13.35
C LEU A 554 -7.09 3.57 13.15
N GLY A 555 -6.31 3.59 14.23
CA GLY A 555 -4.92 3.14 14.16
C GLY A 555 -3.97 4.03 13.34
N ASN A 556 -4.30 5.30 13.12
CA ASN A 556 -3.47 6.21 12.33
C ASN A 556 -2.36 6.83 13.19
N TYR A 557 -1.24 7.18 12.56
CA TYR A 557 -0.13 7.90 13.17
C TYR A 557 -0.07 9.32 12.59
N ILE A 558 -0.33 10.33 13.41
CA ILE A 558 -0.32 11.74 13.01
C ILE A 558 0.79 12.45 13.79
N TYR A 559 1.66 13.18 13.10
CA TYR A 559 2.82 13.87 13.68
C TYR A 559 3.00 15.26 13.07
N LYS A 560 3.21 16.29 13.89
CA LYS A 560 3.58 17.66 13.43
C LYS A 560 2.58 18.38 12.53
N SER A 561 1.28 18.12 12.65
CA SER A 561 0.27 18.86 11.86
C SER A 561 0.38 20.37 12.07
N GLY A 562 0.34 21.16 10.98
CA GLY A 562 0.30 22.63 11.05
C GLY A 562 -0.99 23.20 11.65
N GLY A 563 -1.98 22.35 11.94
CA GLY A 563 -3.21 22.69 12.66
C GLY A 563 -3.50 21.64 13.73
N SER A 564 -4.76 21.20 13.82
CA SER A 564 -5.09 20.02 14.62
C SER A 564 -4.67 18.75 13.87
N GLY A 565 -4.38 17.66 14.59
CA GLY A 565 -4.08 16.38 13.95
C GLY A 565 -5.29 15.80 13.23
N ILE A 566 -6.39 15.64 13.96
CA ILE A 566 -7.70 15.20 13.47
C ILE A 566 -8.72 16.28 13.79
N ASP A 567 -9.35 16.88 12.78
CA ASP A 567 -10.33 17.96 12.94
C ASP A 567 -11.74 17.50 12.51
N LEU A 568 -12.65 17.39 13.46
CA LEU A 568 -14.02 16.95 13.28
C LEU A 568 -14.91 18.18 13.03
N GLY A 569 -15.23 18.47 11.76
CA GLY A 569 -16.18 19.52 11.35
C GLY A 569 -15.60 20.78 10.69
N ALA A 570 -14.30 20.87 10.36
CA ALA A 570 -13.77 22.08 9.73
C ALA A 570 -14.34 22.34 8.32
N GLY A 571 -14.90 23.54 8.10
CA GLY A 571 -15.40 23.99 6.79
C GLY A 571 -16.68 23.32 6.29
N LEU A 572 -17.21 22.32 7.00
CA LEU A 572 -18.36 21.50 6.58
C LEU A 572 -19.56 21.58 7.54
N GLY A 573 -19.42 22.31 8.67
CA GLY A 573 -20.42 22.36 9.73
C GLY A 573 -20.28 21.20 10.75
N SER A 574 -21.38 20.85 11.41
CA SER A 574 -21.44 19.77 12.42
C SER A 574 -20.87 18.44 11.92
N SER A 575 -20.10 17.73 12.77
CA SER A 575 -19.66 16.35 12.52
C SER A 575 -20.34 15.36 13.47
N LYS A 576 -20.89 14.27 12.94
CA LYS A 576 -21.78 13.37 13.69
C LYS A 576 -21.47 11.91 13.46
N TYR A 577 -21.63 11.10 14.50
CA TYR A 577 -21.54 9.64 14.43
C TYR A 577 -20.18 9.11 13.95
N ASN A 578 -19.09 9.85 14.22
CA ASN A 578 -17.75 9.38 13.92
C ASN A 578 -17.22 8.45 15.01
N VAL A 579 -16.34 7.53 14.63
CA VAL A 579 -15.56 6.69 15.56
C VAL A 579 -14.08 6.99 15.32
N VAL A 580 -13.42 7.61 16.29
CA VAL A 580 -11.99 7.95 16.25
C VAL A 580 -11.29 7.15 17.34
N SER A 581 -10.53 6.13 16.94
CA SER A 581 -9.98 5.17 17.89
C SER A 581 -8.56 4.72 17.61
N TYR A 582 -7.79 4.48 18.68
CA TYR A 582 -6.43 3.95 18.63
C TYR A 582 -5.47 4.73 17.72
N ASN A 583 -5.68 6.04 17.56
CA ASN A 583 -4.76 6.89 16.80
C ASN A 583 -3.65 7.40 17.72
N ILE A 584 -2.44 7.52 17.18
CA ILE A 584 -1.32 8.21 17.83
C ILE A 584 -1.25 9.59 17.19
N VAL A 585 -1.45 10.66 17.97
CA VAL A 585 -1.41 12.04 17.49
C VAL A 585 -0.42 12.84 18.32
N LYS A 586 0.67 13.30 17.68
CA LYS A 586 1.78 13.93 18.39
C LYS A 586 2.25 15.25 17.76
N ASN A 587 2.67 16.21 18.59
CA ASN A 587 3.33 17.45 18.14
C ASN A 587 2.49 18.32 17.18
N CYS A 588 1.16 18.28 17.26
CA CYS A 588 0.36 19.15 16.41
C CYS A 588 0.41 20.60 16.93
N LYS A 589 0.39 21.58 16.01
CA LYS A 589 0.36 23.01 16.38
C LYS A 589 -0.86 23.38 17.22
N LYS A 590 -1.99 22.73 16.98
CA LYS A 590 -3.23 22.85 17.78
C LYS A 590 -3.54 21.52 18.47
N SER A 591 -4.82 21.17 18.61
CA SER A 591 -5.23 19.95 19.32
C SER A 591 -4.73 18.70 18.61
N GLY A 592 -4.50 17.62 19.35
CA GLY A 592 -4.36 16.31 18.72
C GLY A 592 -5.66 15.95 17.98
N ILE A 593 -6.77 15.94 18.71
CA ILE A 593 -8.12 15.73 18.15
C ILE A 593 -8.99 16.93 18.52
N LEU A 594 -9.59 17.59 17.53
CA LEU A 594 -10.47 18.75 17.71
C LEU A 594 -11.89 18.41 17.24
N LEU A 595 -12.88 18.58 18.11
CA LEU A 595 -14.30 18.54 17.77
C LEU A 595 -14.82 19.97 17.68
N ARG A 596 -15.23 20.37 16.48
CA ARG A 596 -15.74 21.72 16.18
C ARG A 596 -17.17 21.90 16.66
N PRO A 597 -17.65 23.15 16.74
CA PRO A 597 -19.03 23.46 17.08
C PRO A 597 -20.05 22.58 16.35
N GLU A 598 -21.10 22.20 17.07
CA GLU A 598 -22.20 21.35 16.62
C GLU A 598 -21.82 19.89 16.35
N SER A 599 -20.59 19.47 16.64
CA SER A 599 -20.22 18.06 16.56
C SER A 599 -20.91 17.26 17.65
N GLU A 600 -21.62 16.20 17.27
CA GLU A 600 -22.42 15.40 18.21
C GLU A 600 -22.31 13.89 18.01
N LYS A 601 -22.49 13.13 19.10
CA LYS A 601 -22.59 11.66 19.07
C LYS A 601 -21.36 10.98 18.44
N ASN A 602 -20.19 11.59 18.58
CA ASN A 602 -18.92 11.00 18.17
C ASN A 602 -18.35 10.13 19.29
N ILE A 603 -17.63 9.07 18.94
CA ILE A 603 -16.93 8.17 19.88
C ILE A 603 -15.43 8.38 19.68
N ILE A 604 -14.75 8.90 20.70
CA ILE A 604 -13.31 9.15 20.72
C ILE A 604 -12.69 8.23 21.76
N THR A 605 -12.02 7.15 21.34
CA THR A 605 -11.58 6.11 22.30
C THR A 605 -10.22 5.47 22.05
N GLY A 606 -9.43 5.25 23.10
CA GLY A 606 -8.15 4.54 23.00
C GLY A 606 -7.05 5.31 22.25
N ASN A 607 -7.21 6.63 22.03
CA ASN A 607 -6.22 7.43 21.32
C ASN A 607 -5.08 7.84 22.24
N ILE A 608 -3.89 8.01 21.67
CA ILE A 608 -2.68 8.50 22.34
C ILE A 608 -2.37 9.89 21.77
N CYS A 609 -2.70 10.94 22.50
CA CYS A 609 -2.41 12.32 22.14
C CYS A 609 -1.24 12.84 22.99
N ILE A 610 -0.08 13.11 22.38
CA ILE A 610 1.15 13.50 23.10
C ILE A 610 1.68 14.85 22.58
N ASP A 611 2.05 15.77 23.46
CA ASP A 611 2.76 17.02 23.12
C ASP A 611 2.09 17.84 22.00
N ASN A 612 0.75 17.87 21.98
CA ASN A 612 0.02 18.73 21.04
C ASN A 612 -0.14 20.13 21.64
N ASN A 613 -0.57 21.12 20.84
CA ASN A 613 -0.65 22.55 21.19
C ASN A 613 0.68 23.32 21.07
N GLU A 614 1.50 23.05 20.06
CA GLU A 614 2.77 23.79 19.90
C GLU A 614 2.58 25.33 19.80
N ASP A 615 1.42 25.81 19.33
CA ASP A 615 1.06 27.25 19.26
C ASP A 615 0.70 27.89 20.62
N ASN A 616 0.69 27.13 21.73
CA ASN A 616 0.38 27.61 23.09
C ASN A 616 -0.99 28.31 23.19
N LEU A 617 -2.02 27.72 22.58
CA LEU A 617 -3.37 28.25 22.63
C LEU A 617 -4.06 27.78 23.93
N GLY A 618 -4.44 28.70 24.81
CA GLY A 618 -5.01 28.36 26.14
C GLY A 618 -6.40 27.69 26.14
N TRP A 619 -6.95 27.33 24.99
CA TRP A 619 -8.21 26.58 24.87
C TRP A 619 -7.99 25.20 24.23
N VAL A 620 -6.78 24.91 23.80
CA VAL A 620 -6.40 23.69 23.08
C VAL A 620 -5.82 22.67 24.07
N GLY A 621 -5.99 21.38 23.75
CA GLY A 621 -5.42 20.27 24.49
C GLY A 621 -5.17 19.04 23.62
N GLY A 622 -4.78 17.92 24.22
CA GLY A 622 -4.66 16.64 23.51
C GLY A 622 -5.94 16.28 22.76
N ILE A 623 -7.09 16.40 23.42
CA ILE A 623 -8.43 16.38 22.81
C ILE A 623 -9.17 17.66 23.19
N THR A 624 -9.71 18.37 22.21
CA THR A 624 -10.52 19.58 22.44
C THR A 624 -11.92 19.37 21.88
N ALA A 625 -12.95 19.66 22.66
CA ALA A 625 -14.33 19.67 22.21
C ALA A 625 -14.94 21.07 22.45
N TRP A 626 -15.32 21.75 21.37
CA TRP A 626 -15.78 23.14 21.42
C TRP A 626 -17.19 23.28 20.88
N SER A 627 -18.13 23.68 21.74
CA SER A 627 -19.56 23.85 21.47
C SER A 627 -20.19 22.58 20.89
N THR A 628 -19.88 21.45 21.51
CA THR A 628 -20.27 20.11 21.08
C THR A 628 -21.33 19.50 21.97
N GLU A 629 -21.99 18.42 21.53
CA GLU A 629 -23.05 17.77 22.31
C GLU A 629 -22.97 16.25 22.28
N HIS A 630 -23.27 15.57 23.39
CA HIS A 630 -23.48 14.12 23.41
C HIS A 630 -22.34 13.25 22.83
N ASN A 631 -21.08 13.68 22.89
CA ASN A 631 -19.94 12.87 22.46
C ASN A 631 -19.53 11.91 23.58
N LEU A 632 -18.86 10.81 23.21
CA LEU A 632 -18.31 9.84 24.14
C LEU A 632 -16.78 9.82 24.00
N ILE A 633 -16.08 10.36 24.98
CA ILE A 633 -14.61 10.46 25.00
C ILE A 633 -14.10 9.52 26.09
N LEU A 634 -13.58 8.33 25.74
CA LEU A 634 -13.15 7.36 26.75
C LEU A 634 -11.81 6.67 26.51
N GLY A 635 -11.11 6.26 27.57
CA GLY A 635 -9.94 5.39 27.41
C GLY A 635 -8.77 6.03 26.66
N ASN A 636 -8.71 7.36 26.53
CA ASN A 636 -7.64 8.05 25.81
C ASN A 636 -6.48 8.38 26.76
N LEU A 637 -5.25 8.31 26.25
CA LEU A 637 -4.06 8.85 26.89
C LEU A 637 -3.79 10.23 26.29
N CYS A 638 -3.89 11.29 27.08
CA CYS A 638 -3.58 12.66 26.63
C CYS A 638 -2.53 13.28 27.55
N TYR A 639 -1.29 13.29 27.08
CA TYR A 639 -0.12 13.72 27.82
C TYR A 639 0.55 14.90 27.12
N GLN A 640 1.12 15.81 27.90
CA GLN A 640 1.92 16.91 27.39
C GLN A 640 3.11 17.03 28.33
N GLU A 641 4.34 16.90 27.81
CA GLU A 641 5.54 17.14 28.62
C GLU A 641 5.50 18.57 29.16
N ASP A 642 5.74 18.72 30.46
CA ASP A 642 5.83 20.01 31.15
C ASP A 642 6.87 20.88 30.44
N SER A 643 6.41 21.74 29.53
CA SER A 643 7.27 22.75 28.97
C SER A 643 7.09 24.00 29.81
N GLU A 644 8.20 24.47 30.42
CA GLU A 644 8.28 25.57 31.39
C GLU A 644 7.58 26.88 30.94
N ASP A 645 7.28 27.01 29.63
CA ASP A 645 6.64 28.17 29.01
C ASP A 645 5.13 28.01 28.65
N TYR A 646 4.50 26.84 28.85
CA TYR A 646 3.07 26.66 28.49
C TYR A 646 2.16 26.91 29.69
N HIS A 647 1.30 27.93 29.56
CA HIS A 647 0.46 28.36 30.67
C HIS A 647 -0.80 27.52 30.86
N GLN A 648 -1.14 26.58 29.95
CA GLN A 648 -2.43 25.85 29.96
C GLN A 648 -2.34 24.50 29.20
N ASP A 649 -1.75 23.49 29.83
CA ASP A 649 -1.57 22.15 29.25
C ASP A 649 -2.70 21.20 29.63
N TYR A 650 -3.78 21.24 28.84
CA TYR A 650 -4.91 20.34 29.06
C TYR A 650 -4.77 19.07 28.25
N GLY A 651 -4.87 17.92 28.91
CA GLY A 651 -5.03 16.65 28.21
C GLY A 651 -6.37 16.62 27.46
N ILE A 652 -7.46 17.01 28.14
CA ILE A 652 -8.79 17.18 27.53
C ILE A 652 -9.36 18.57 27.86
N SER A 653 -9.87 19.26 26.84
CA SER A 653 -10.43 20.62 26.95
C SER A 653 -11.88 20.64 26.45
N LEU A 654 -12.83 20.96 27.32
CA LEU A 654 -14.28 21.01 27.00
C LEU A 654 -14.80 22.46 27.10
N TRP A 655 -15.10 23.06 25.96
CA TRP A 655 -15.59 24.44 25.85
C TRP A 655 -17.03 24.45 25.39
N TYR A 656 -17.95 25.01 26.17
CA TYR A 656 -19.38 25.05 25.84
C TYR A 656 -19.99 23.68 25.46
N ASP A 657 -19.41 22.59 25.93
CA ASP A 657 -19.93 21.24 25.68
C ASP A 657 -21.20 20.96 26.50
N ALA A 658 -22.23 20.47 25.83
CA ALA A 658 -23.51 20.07 26.41
C ALA A 658 -23.71 18.55 26.32
N GLY A 659 -23.39 17.86 27.42
CA GLY A 659 -23.77 16.47 27.61
C GLY A 659 -22.83 15.43 26.99
N SER A 660 -21.59 15.79 26.62
CA SER A 660 -20.58 14.77 26.33
C SER A 660 -20.19 14.03 27.61
N THR A 661 -19.89 12.75 27.43
CA THR A 661 -19.48 11.81 28.48
C THR A 661 -17.99 11.54 28.35
N VAL A 662 -17.20 11.90 29.36
CA VAL A 662 -15.75 11.71 29.39
C VAL A 662 -15.40 10.63 30.42
N ARG A 663 -14.85 9.48 29.98
CA ARG A 663 -14.61 8.32 30.87
C ARG A 663 -13.26 7.63 30.76
N ASN A 664 -12.69 7.14 31.86
CA ASN A 664 -11.47 6.32 31.89
C ASN A 664 -10.29 6.88 31.04
N ASN A 665 -10.14 8.20 30.93
CA ASN A 665 -9.02 8.79 30.21
C ASN A 665 -7.84 8.99 31.19
N LEU A 666 -6.61 8.79 30.72
CA LEU A 666 -5.38 9.10 31.44
C LEU A 666 -4.86 10.44 30.91
N VAL A 667 -4.95 11.50 31.71
CA VAL A 667 -4.72 12.88 31.27
C VAL A 667 -3.98 13.70 32.32
N ASN A 668 -3.11 14.64 31.91
CA ASN A 668 -2.42 15.54 32.84
C ASN A 668 -3.39 16.50 33.54
N ALA A 669 -4.30 17.10 32.77
CA ALA A 669 -5.33 18.00 33.29
C ALA A 669 -6.59 17.99 32.40
N ILE A 670 -7.74 18.33 32.98
CA ILE A 670 -9.00 18.57 32.27
C ILE A 670 -9.45 20.01 32.50
N GLN A 671 -9.57 20.81 31.43
CA GLN A 671 -10.22 22.13 31.49
C GLN A 671 -11.69 22.02 31.15
N ARG A 672 -12.52 22.73 31.89
CA ARG A 672 -13.92 22.96 31.50
C ARG A 672 -14.28 24.43 31.66
N ASN A 673 -14.84 25.01 30.61
CA ASN A 673 -15.31 26.40 30.60
C ASN A 673 -16.84 26.50 30.40
N SER A 674 -17.61 25.53 30.92
CA SER A 674 -19.07 25.50 30.81
C SER A 674 -19.78 25.27 32.16
N ASN A 675 -20.96 25.90 32.33
CA ASN A 675 -21.75 25.96 33.57
C ASN A 675 -22.50 24.66 33.95
N GLY A 676 -22.25 23.54 33.27
CA GLY A 676 -22.89 22.26 33.60
C GLY A 676 -22.09 21.49 34.66
N PRO A 677 -22.73 20.69 35.55
CA PRO A 677 -21.99 19.82 36.46
C PRO A 677 -21.12 18.85 35.65
N ILE A 678 -19.83 18.73 35.97
CA ILE A 678 -19.09 17.52 35.58
C ILE A 678 -19.65 16.48 36.53
N LYS A 679 -20.28 15.41 36.02
CA LYS A 679 -20.32 14.18 36.81
C LYS A 679 -18.88 13.70 36.85
N ASN A 680 -18.10 14.22 37.81
CA ASN A 680 -16.78 13.72 38.08
C ASN A 680 -16.96 12.22 38.33
N MET A 681 -16.39 11.38 37.48
CA MET A 681 -16.47 9.93 37.65
C MET A 681 -15.70 9.43 38.87
N TYR A 682 -15.01 10.31 39.58
CA TYR A 682 -14.57 10.00 40.94
C TYR A 682 -15.76 9.64 41.84
N ASP A 683 -16.97 10.03 41.45
CA ASP A 683 -18.18 9.62 42.14
C ASP A 683 -18.79 8.34 41.54
N TYR A 684 -19.05 7.39 42.44
CA TYR A 684 -20.00 6.27 42.35
C TYR A 684 -19.48 4.92 41.80
N HIS A 685 -18.42 4.36 42.41
CA HIS A 685 -18.43 2.91 42.63
C HIS A 685 -19.16 2.62 43.94
N SER A 686 -19.93 1.53 43.97
CA SER A 686 -20.56 1.07 45.20
C SER A 686 -20.62 -0.44 45.26
N ASP A 687 -20.34 -0.99 46.44
CA ASP A 687 -20.60 -2.39 46.74
C ASP A 687 -21.91 -2.52 47.53
N PRO A 688 -22.95 -3.14 46.94
CA PRO A 688 -24.14 -3.52 47.66
C PRO A 688 -23.93 -4.88 48.34
N PHE A 689 -24.15 -4.93 49.65
CA PHE A 689 -24.24 -6.15 50.44
C PHE A 689 -25.67 -6.25 50.95
N MET A 690 -26.38 -7.33 50.61
CA MET A 690 -27.80 -7.50 50.93
C MET A 690 -27.99 -8.68 51.88
N ASP A 691 -28.95 -8.56 52.80
CA ASP A 691 -29.30 -9.60 53.78
C ASP A 691 -28.06 -10.10 54.55
N VAL A 692 -27.23 -9.16 55.00
CA VAL A 692 -25.93 -9.43 55.63
C VAL A 692 -26.18 -10.04 57.02
N LEU A 693 -25.61 -11.22 57.28
CA LEU A 693 -25.77 -11.96 58.54
C LEU A 693 -25.08 -11.23 59.71
N ALA A 694 -25.53 -11.48 60.95
CA ALA A 694 -24.77 -11.03 62.12
C ALA A 694 -23.43 -11.78 62.23
N GLU A 695 -22.50 -11.27 63.04
CA GLU A 695 -21.31 -12.03 63.48
C GLU A 695 -21.73 -13.42 63.98
N ASP A 696 -21.06 -14.46 63.47
CA ASP A 696 -21.33 -15.85 63.80
C ASP A 696 -20.00 -16.59 63.95
N VAL A 697 -19.77 -17.12 65.15
CA VAL A 697 -18.46 -17.57 65.64
C VAL A 697 -18.05 -18.94 65.14
N ASP A 698 -18.95 -19.69 64.54
CA ASP A 698 -18.70 -21.02 63.99
C ASP A 698 -19.19 -21.20 62.55
N TYR A 699 -19.51 -20.09 61.89
CA TYR A 699 -20.05 -20.05 60.53
C TYR A 699 -19.17 -20.75 59.49
N VAL A 700 -17.86 -20.48 59.50
CA VAL A 700 -16.90 -21.00 58.51
C VAL A 700 -16.52 -22.44 58.85
N HIS A 701 -16.26 -22.71 60.13
CA HIS A 701 -15.92 -24.03 60.63
C HIS A 701 -16.33 -24.21 62.09
N VAL A 702 -17.03 -25.30 62.37
CA VAL A 702 -17.50 -25.64 63.71
C VAL A 702 -16.34 -25.84 64.70
N ALA A 703 -16.63 -25.69 65.99
CA ALA A 703 -15.62 -25.85 67.03
C ALA A 703 -14.98 -27.25 67.05
N ILE A 704 -13.65 -27.32 67.03
CA ILE A 704 -12.86 -28.56 67.17
C ILE A 704 -11.76 -28.39 68.22
N THR A 705 -11.26 -29.49 68.79
CA THR A 705 -9.95 -29.44 69.47
C THR A 705 -8.87 -29.39 68.39
N PRO A 706 -8.01 -28.35 68.35
CA PRO A 706 -6.98 -28.20 67.32
C PRO A 706 -6.06 -29.42 67.23
N ASP A 707 -5.97 -30.04 66.05
CA ASP A 707 -5.28 -31.31 65.81
C ASP A 707 -3.99 -31.18 64.96
N GLY A 708 -3.63 -29.95 64.58
CA GLY A 708 -2.52 -29.67 63.67
C GLY A 708 -2.79 -29.97 62.21
N ALA A 709 -4.02 -30.38 61.84
CA ALA A 709 -4.37 -30.77 60.48
C ALA A 709 -4.93 -29.60 59.65
N GLU A 710 -4.99 -29.82 58.34
CA GLU A 710 -5.68 -28.97 57.38
C GLU A 710 -7.14 -29.42 57.24
N HIS A 711 -8.07 -28.48 57.27
CA HIS A 711 -9.51 -28.71 57.11
C HIS A 711 -10.01 -27.91 55.90
N THR A 712 -10.69 -28.59 54.98
CA THR A 712 -11.18 -28.03 53.70
C THR A 712 -12.70 -28.06 53.58
N ASP A 713 -13.38 -28.65 54.56
CA ASP A 713 -14.82 -28.68 54.74
C ASP A 713 -15.30 -27.38 55.40
N THR A 714 -15.09 -26.27 54.70
CA THR A 714 -15.43 -24.92 55.14
C THR A 714 -16.73 -24.43 54.51
N THR A 715 -17.46 -23.58 55.24
CA THR A 715 -18.53 -22.75 54.67
C THR A 715 -17.94 -21.41 54.22
N ASN A 716 -18.39 -20.88 53.10
CA ASN A 716 -17.98 -19.55 52.64
C ASN A 716 -18.81 -18.47 53.33
N PRO A 717 -18.20 -17.33 53.72
CA PRO A 717 -18.92 -16.15 54.20
C PRO A 717 -20.11 -15.76 53.30
N ASP A 718 -21.16 -15.20 53.90
CA ASP A 718 -22.37 -14.72 53.22
C ASP A 718 -22.08 -13.59 52.22
N VAL A 719 -21.15 -12.71 52.61
CA VAL A 719 -20.51 -11.68 51.79
C VAL A 719 -19.01 -11.65 52.13
N PRO A 720 -18.15 -11.04 51.29
CA PRO A 720 -16.74 -10.95 51.62
C PRO A 720 -16.50 -10.31 52.99
N ARG A 721 -15.91 -11.05 53.93
CA ARG A 721 -15.74 -10.64 55.33
C ARG A 721 -14.44 -11.11 55.92
N ASN A 722 -13.94 -10.37 56.91
CA ASN A 722 -12.89 -10.92 57.74
C ASN A 722 -13.41 -12.07 58.60
N VAL A 723 -12.50 -12.99 58.85
CA VAL A 723 -12.73 -14.18 59.66
C VAL A 723 -12.33 -13.88 61.10
N MET A 724 -13.02 -14.53 62.04
CA MET A 724 -12.65 -14.52 63.45
C MET A 724 -12.45 -15.94 63.95
N ILE A 725 -11.64 -16.13 64.99
CA ILE A 725 -11.52 -17.40 65.71
C ILE A 725 -11.95 -17.22 67.16
N ARG A 726 -12.76 -18.16 67.65
CA ARG A 726 -13.17 -18.20 69.06
C ARG A 726 -12.53 -19.41 69.72
N ILE A 727 -11.71 -19.14 70.72
CA ILE A 727 -11.10 -20.17 71.55
C ILE A 727 -11.93 -20.33 72.81
N ASN A 728 -12.53 -21.50 73.00
CA ASN A 728 -13.41 -21.81 74.13
C ASN A 728 -12.67 -22.66 75.17
N ASN A 729 -12.89 -22.33 76.44
CA ASN A 729 -12.63 -23.24 77.55
C ASN A 729 -13.91 -24.02 77.86
N THR A 730 -13.94 -25.31 77.50
CA THR A 730 -15.08 -26.18 77.75
C THR A 730 -15.11 -26.74 79.18
N ASP A 731 -14.09 -26.50 80.00
CA ASP A 731 -14.09 -26.79 81.43
C ASP A 731 -14.88 -25.71 82.18
N GLY A 732 -16.11 -26.03 82.56
CA GLY A 732 -16.99 -25.12 83.31
C GLY A 732 -16.57 -24.87 84.76
N SER A 733 -15.49 -25.48 85.25
CA SER A 733 -15.04 -25.37 86.64
C SER A 733 -13.65 -24.78 86.81
N ASN A 734 -12.72 -25.02 85.87
CA ASN A 734 -11.34 -24.54 85.98
C ASN A 734 -10.94 -23.67 84.79
N PRO A 735 -10.15 -22.61 85.01
CA PRO A 735 -9.48 -21.91 83.93
C PRO A 735 -8.55 -22.86 83.15
N GLN A 736 -8.42 -22.62 81.85
CA GLN A 736 -7.58 -23.40 80.94
C GLN A 736 -6.69 -22.46 80.13
N THR A 737 -5.45 -22.85 79.88
CA THR A 737 -4.53 -22.08 79.04
C THR A 737 -4.31 -22.87 77.74
N PRO A 738 -4.60 -22.29 76.55
CA PRO A 738 -4.25 -22.89 75.27
C PRO A 738 -2.73 -23.04 75.13
N ASP A 739 -2.28 -24.06 74.40
CA ASP A 739 -0.84 -24.26 74.13
C ASP A 739 -0.22 -23.08 73.34
N GLY A 740 -1.07 -22.31 72.65
CA GLY A 740 -0.67 -21.23 71.76
C GLY A 740 -0.17 -21.77 70.41
N GLY A 741 -0.32 -20.96 69.36
CA GLY A 741 0.03 -21.37 68.00
C GLY A 741 -0.65 -20.48 66.97
N ASP A 742 -0.45 -20.81 65.70
CA ASP A 742 -1.01 -20.06 64.59
C ASP A 742 -2.11 -20.86 63.90
N ILE A 743 -3.21 -20.18 63.57
CA ILE A 743 -4.24 -20.69 62.68
C ILE A 743 -4.10 -19.96 61.35
N VAL A 744 -3.91 -20.70 60.27
CA VAL A 744 -3.73 -20.14 58.93
C VAL A 744 -5.00 -20.35 58.11
N ILE A 745 -5.56 -19.27 57.60
CA ILE A 745 -6.76 -19.26 56.78
C ILE A 745 -6.37 -18.87 55.36
N GLU A 746 -6.72 -19.70 54.38
CA GLU A 746 -6.42 -19.48 52.96
C GLU A 746 -7.71 -19.45 52.14
N GLY A 747 -7.77 -18.52 51.18
CA GLY A 747 -8.98 -18.33 50.39
C GLY A 747 -8.86 -17.30 49.27
N ILE A 748 -10.00 -16.76 48.85
CA ILE A 748 -10.13 -15.77 47.77
C ILE A 748 -10.86 -14.55 48.34
N ASP A 749 -10.37 -13.34 48.04
CA ASP A 749 -11.00 -12.08 48.46
C ASP A 749 -12.14 -11.63 47.52
N ALA A 750 -12.75 -10.48 47.80
CA ALA A 750 -13.82 -9.89 46.98
C ALA A 750 -13.38 -9.50 45.55
N ARG A 751 -12.08 -9.43 45.29
CA ARG A 751 -11.46 -9.04 44.00
C ARG A 751 -11.09 -10.26 43.16
N GLY A 752 -11.30 -11.46 43.68
CA GLY A 752 -10.91 -12.71 43.02
C GLY A 752 -9.43 -13.07 43.19
N ILE A 753 -8.73 -12.48 44.15
CA ILE A 753 -7.30 -12.71 44.42
C ILE A 753 -7.15 -13.73 45.56
N SER A 754 -6.25 -14.70 45.39
CA SER A 754 -5.89 -15.64 46.46
C SER A 754 -5.14 -14.93 47.59
N ILE A 755 -5.62 -15.10 48.82
CA ILE A 755 -5.07 -14.48 50.02
C ILE A 755 -4.91 -15.51 51.15
N SER A 756 -4.00 -15.21 52.07
CA SER A 756 -3.77 -15.98 53.30
C SER A 756 -3.65 -15.04 54.49
N GLU A 757 -4.20 -15.44 55.64
CA GLU A 757 -4.11 -14.75 56.91
C GLU A 757 -3.71 -15.72 58.03
N THR A 758 -2.87 -15.25 58.95
CA THR A 758 -2.43 -16.02 60.11
C THR A 758 -2.93 -15.34 61.39
N LEU A 759 -3.72 -16.06 62.17
CA LEU A 759 -4.27 -15.61 63.45
C LEU A 759 -3.55 -16.35 64.58
N THR A 760 -2.84 -15.61 65.43
CA THR A 760 -2.11 -16.19 66.55
C THR A 760 -3.04 -16.37 67.75
N VAL A 761 -3.12 -17.61 68.23
CA VAL A 761 -3.88 -17.99 69.43
C VAL A 761 -3.14 -17.53 70.67
N PRO A 762 -3.78 -16.75 71.55
CA PRO A 762 -3.15 -16.28 72.78
C PRO A 762 -2.89 -17.44 73.75
N ASN A 763 -1.74 -17.41 74.41
CA ASN A 763 -1.34 -18.37 75.45
C ASN A 763 -1.71 -17.88 76.87
N SER A 764 -2.76 -17.08 76.98
CA SER A 764 -3.28 -16.58 78.25
C SER A 764 -4.38 -17.48 78.78
N GLU A 765 -4.49 -17.56 80.11
CA GLU A 765 -5.55 -18.31 80.78
C GLU A 765 -6.94 -17.79 80.38
N ILE A 766 -7.81 -18.70 79.95
CA ILE A 766 -9.23 -18.46 79.65
C ILE A 766 -10.05 -18.92 80.87
N PRO A 767 -10.91 -18.05 81.45
CA PRO A 767 -11.74 -18.42 82.60
C PRO A 767 -12.59 -19.67 82.37
N ALA A 768 -12.98 -20.34 83.46
CA ALA A 768 -13.85 -21.52 83.41
C ALA A 768 -15.15 -21.22 82.64
N GLY A 769 -15.46 -22.02 81.62
CA GLY A 769 -16.60 -21.81 80.71
C GLY A 769 -16.54 -20.53 79.87
N GLY A 770 -15.40 -19.84 79.84
CA GLY A 770 -15.16 -18.61 79.09
C GLY A 770 -14.63 -18.85 77.68
N HIS A 771 -14.36 -17.75 76.98
CA HIS A 771 -13.75 -17.76 75.65
C HIS A 771 -12.82 -16.56 75.45
N THR A 772 -12.07 -16.56 74.36
CA THR A 772 -11.33 -15.41 73.85
C THR A 772 -11.44 -15.40 72.33
N ASP A 773 -11.67 -14.22 71.77
CA ASP A 773 -11.86 -14.02 70.34
C ASP A 773 -10.64 -13.32 69.73
N VAL A 774 -10.25 -13.75 68.53
CA VAL A 774 -9.20 -13.11 67.72
C VAL A 774 -9.77 -12.81 66.34
N TYR A 775 -9.68 -11.55 65.93
CA TYR A 775 -10.23 -11.05 64.67
C TYR A 775 -9.13 -10.91 63.62
N GLY A 776 -9.42 -11.35 62.40
CA GLY A 776 -8.59 -11.05 61.23
C GLY A 776 -8.77 -9.64 60.70
N ASP A 777 -7.86 -9.25 59.81
CA ASP A 777 -7.88 -8.00 59.07
C ASP A 777 -8.23 -8.22 57.59
N LYS A 778 -8.01 -9.42 57.03
CA LYS A 778 -8.31 -9.70 55.61
C LYS A 778 -9.71 -10.24 55.42
N ALA A 779 -10.41 -9.73 54.41
CA ALA A 779 -11.74 -10.22 54.04
C ALA A 779 -11.68 -11.34 52.99
N PHE A 780 -12.33 -12.45 53.28
CA PHE A 780 -12.47 -13.62 52.43
C PHE A 780 -13.89 -13.67 51.84
N ALA A 781 -13.98 -13.76 50.51
CA ALA A 781 -15.22 -14.12 49.80
C ALA A 781 -15.40 -15.64 49.74
N THR A 782 -14.30 -16.39 49.77
CA THR A 782 -14.29 -17.85 49.79
C THR A 782 -13.17 -18.30 50.70
N VAL A 783 -13.46 -19.14 51.69
CA VAL A 783 -12.44 -19.78 52.52
C VAL A 783 -12.24 -21.18 51.96
N THR A 784 -11.03 -21.48 51.51
CA THR A 784 -10.70 -22.75 50.87
C THR A 784 -10.05 -23.75 51.83
N LYS A 785 -9.39 -23.25 52.87
CA LYS A 785 -8.66 -24.07 53.82
C LYS A 785 -8.45 -23.35 55.14
N VAL A 786 -8.55 -24.09 56.24
CA VAL A 786 -8.12 -23.67 57.57
C VAL A 786 -7.09 -24.67 58.08
N THR A 787 -5.93 -24.18 58.51
CA THR A 787 -4.88 -25.00 59.13
C THR A 787 -4.80 -24.64 60.61
N TYR A 788 -5.09 -25.61 61.49
CA TYR A 788 -5.03 -25.38 62.93
C TYR A 788 -3.64 -25.69 63.48
N TYR A 789 -3.32 -25.10 64.64
CA TYR A 789 -2.22 -25.58 65.48
C TYR A 789 -2.61 -26.90 66.17
N SER A 790 -1.66 -27.54 66.88
CA SER A 790 -1.95 -28.72 67.69
C SER A 790 -2.16 -28.33 69.15
N GLU A 791 -3.26 -28.78 69.75
CA GLU A 791 -3.63 -28.49 71.13
C GLU A 791 -3.61 -29.77 71.97
N SER A 792 -2.83 -29.78 73.05
CA SER A 792 -2.75 -30.91 73.98
C SER A 792 -3.85 -30.88 75.04
N ASN A 793 -4.47 -29.72 75.28
CA ASN A 793 -5.56 -29.55 76.23
C ASN A 793 -6.93 -29.86 75.60
N THR A 794 -7.51 -31.02 75.94
CA THR A 794 -8.82 -31.43 75.41
C THR A 794 -10.00 -30.57 75.85
N ASN A 795 -9.80 -29.66 76.82
CA ASN A 795 -10.81 -28.69 77.24
C ASN A 795 -10.74 -27.37 76.44
N ILE A 796 -9.84 -27.28 75.45
CA ILE A 796 -9.75 -26.16 74.53
C ILE A 796 -10.34 -26.58 73.19
N THR A 797 -11.26 -25.77 72.68
CA THR A 797 -11.78 -25.89 71.32
C THR A 797 -11.67 -24.56 70.59
N VAL A 798 -11.53 -24.61 69.26
CA VAL A 798 -11.49 -23.44 68.41
C VAL A 798 -12.52 -23.57 67.30
N SER A 799 -13.32 -22.52 67.10
CA SER A 799 -14.20 -22.36 65.93
C SER A 799 -13.72 -21.20 65.05
N VAL A 800 -14.10 -21.24 63.77
CA VAL A 800 -13.83 -20.16 62.81
C VAL A 800 -15.17 -19.57 62.37
N GLY A 801 -15.32 -18.28 62.55
CA GLY A 801 -16.51 -17.51 62.27
C GLY A 801 -16.30 -16.40 61.26
N ILE A 802 -17.37 -15.64 61.02
CA ILE A 802 -17.37 -14.37 60.27
C ILE A 802 -17.54 -13.21 61.25
N SER A 803 -16.94 -12.05 60.95
CA SER A 803 -17.12 -10.84 61.78
C SER A 803 -17.69 -9.64 61.02
N ASP A 804 -17.62 -8.45 61.62
CA ASP A 804 -18.30 -7.24 61.19
C ASP A 804 -17.55 -6.41 60.11
N LYS A 805 -16.32 -6.78 59.71
CA LYS A 805 -15.60 -6.06 58.64
C LYS A 805 -15.97 -6.62 57.26
N LEU A 806 -16.47 -5.76 56.39
CA LEU A 806 -16.82 -6.10 55.00
C LEU A 806 -15.66 -5.83 54.04
N GLY A 807 -15.42 -6.74 53.10
CA GLY A 807 -14.40 -6.61 52.06
C GLY A 807 -14.91 -5.93 50.80
N LEU A 808 -14.16 -4.97 50.27
CA LEU A 808 -14.51 -4.21 49.05
C LEU A 808 -14.09 -4.96 47.78
N SER A 809 -14.93 -4.92 46.76
CA SER A 809 -14.69 -5.53 45.44
C SER A 809 -13.67 -4.75 44.60
N ASN A 810 -13.31 -3.53 45.02
CA ASN A 810 -12.31 -2.69 44.37
C ASN A 810 -11.26 -2.21 45.36
N LEU A 811 -10.04 -1.99 44.85
CA LEU A 811 -8.96 -1.40 45.64
C LEU A 811 -9.25 0.09 45.93
N ILE A 812 -9.02 0.48 47.18
CA ILE A 812 -9.01 1.86 47.65
C ILE A 812 -7.57 2.26 47.97
N TYR A 813 -7.25 3.55 47.84
CA TYR A 813 -5.88 4.06 48.04
C TYR A 813 -5.76 5.01 49.24
N SER A 814 -6.88 5.51 49.74
CA SER A 814 -6.99 6.32 50.93
C SER A 814 -8.27 5.97 51.69
N SER A 815 -8.28 6.11 53.01
CA SER A 815 -9.49 5.90 53.81
C SER A 815 -10.62 6.86 53.40
N GLY A 816 -10.25 8.09 52.97
CA GLY A 816 -11.20 9.07 52.44
C GLY A 816 -11.74 8.77 51.04
N ASP A 817 -11.28 7.69 50.39
CA ASP A 817 -11.89 7.20 49.16
C ASP A 817 -13.27 6.60 49.44
N VAL A 818 -13.49 5.98 50.61
CA VAL A 818 -14.85 5.64 51.06
C VAL A 818 -15.47 6.93 51.60
N TYR A 819 -16.50 7.42 50.94
CA TYR A 819 -17.07 8.74 51.26
C TYR A 819 -18.53 8.69 51.72
N LYS A 820 -19.18 7.53 51.60
CA LYS A 820 -20.56 7.33 52.03
C LYS A 820 -20.82 5.85 52.28
N VAL A 821 -21.46 5.55 53.40
CA VAL A 821 -21.97 4.20 53.70
C VAL A 821 -23.46 4.32 54.01
N LYS A 822 -24.25 3.40 53.45
CA LYS A 822 -25.64 3.23 53.79
C LYS A 822 -25.85 1.94 54.54
N LYS A 823 -26.67 1.98 55.59
CA LYS A 823 -27.21 0.82 56.31
C LYS A 823 -28.74 0.86 56.22
N ASN A 824 -29.36 -0.18 55.70
CA ASN A 824 -30.81 -0.25 55.46
C ASN A 824 -31.34 0.99 54.71
N ASN A 825 -30.61 1.40 53.66
CA ASN A 825 -30.82 2.60 52.84
C ASN A 825 -30.72 3.96 53.57
N ALA A 826 -30.41 3.99 54.87
CA ALA A 826 -30.12 5.20 55.62
C ALA A 826 -28.60 5.51 55.59
N ASP A 827 -28.23 6.78 55.43
CA ASP A 827 -26.83 7.19 55.50
C ASP A 827 -26.33 7.05 56.95
N ILE A 828 -25.16 6.42 57.12
CA ILE A 828 -24.42 6.36 58.39
C ILE A 828 -23.06 7.05 58.23
N ASP A 829 -22.42 7.38 59.35
CA ASP A 829 -21.05 7.90 59.33
C ASP A 829 -20.12 6.87 58.67
N VAL A 830 -19.15 7.36 57.88
CA VAL A 830 -18.16 6.48 57.25
C VAL A 830 -17.35 5.81 58.36
N PRO A 831 -17.36 4.46 58.42
CA PRO A 831 -16.67 3.75 59.49
C PRO A 831 -15.15 3.76 59.32
N SER A 832 -14.45 3.00 60.17
CA SER A 832 -13.01 2.75 59.96
C SER A 832 -12.78 2.00 58.66
N VAL A 833 -11.80 2.45 57.88
CA VAL A 833 -11.44 1.89 56.57
C VAL A 833 -9.99 1.44 56.61
N ASP A 834 -9.76 0.16 56.38
CA ASP A 834 -8.42 -0.40 56.21
C ASP A 834 -8.07 -0.48 54.72
N VAL A 835 -7.24 0.47 54.29
CA VAL A 835 -6.78 0.59 52.91
C VAL A 835 -5.88 -0.58 52.51
N THR A 836 -5.13 -1.16 53.45
CA THR A 836 -4.18 -2.24 53.20
C THR A 836 -4.91 -3.52 52.81
N ASN A 837 -5.97 -3.83 53.55
CA ASN A 837 -6.74 -5.06 53.36
C ASN A 837 -8.02 -4.85 52.53
N GLY A 838 -8.36 -3.58 52.22
CA GLY A 838 -9.55 -3.24 51.44
C GLY A 838 -10.84 -3.54 52.19
N THR A 839 -10.87 -3.31 53.51
CA THR A 839 -12.03 -3.62 54.36
C THR A 839 -12.63 -2.38 55.00
N VAL A 840 -13.93 -2.41 55.29
CA VAL A 840 -14.65 -1.39 56.05
C VAL A 840 -15.28 -2.03 57.28
N ASP A 841 -14.96 -1.51 58.45
CA ASP A 841 -15.50 -1.98 59.73
C ASP A 841 -16.87 -1.36 59.97
N CYS A 842 -17.95 -2.07 59.65
CA CYS A 842 -19.30 -1.54 59.72
C CYS A 842 -19.87 -1.43 61.15
N ALA A 843 -19.04 -1.62 62.19
CA ALA A 843 -19.47 -1.87 63.56
C ALA A 843 -20.45 -3.06 63.62
N THR A 844 -21.18 -3.22 64.73
CA THR A 844 -22.09 -4.37 64.89
C THR A 844 -23.10 -4.50 63.75
N ILE A 845 -22.99 -5.61 63.02
CA ILE A 845 -23.93 -6.00 61.99
C ILE A 845 -25.06 -6.84 62.62
N SER A 846 -26.30 -6.46 62.35
CA SER A 846 -27.48 -7.24 62.73
C SER A 846 -27.91 -8.12 61.58
N ASP A 847 -28.50 -9.28 61.90
CA ASP A 847 -29.01 -10.23 60.91
C ASP A 847 -30.04 -9.55 59.98
N GLY A 848 -29.77 -9.59 58.68
CA GLY A 848 -30.60 -8.98 57.63
C GLY A 848 -30.31 -7.51 57.35
N ASP A 849 -29.20 -6.95 57.83
CA ASP A 849 -28.80 -5.58 57.47
C ASP A 849 -28.40 -5.50 55.98
N ASP A 850 -28.79 -4.43 55.30
CA ASP A 850 -28.33 -4.10 53.95
C ASP A 850 -27.28 -2.99 53.99
N PHE A 851 -26.10 -3.22 53.41
CA PHE A 851 -25.08 -2.19 53.26
C PHE A 851 -24.90 -1.74 51.80
N THR A 852 -24.63 -0.45 51.61
CA THR A 852 -24.08 0.05 50.35
C THR A 852 -22.91 0.97 50.65
N ILE A 853 -21.72 0.53 50.29
CA ILE A 853 -20.49 1.28 50.52
C ILE A 853 -20.12 1.98 49.23
N TYR A 854 -20.10 3.31 49.24
CA TYR A 854 -19.68 4.13 48.11
C TYR A 854 -18.24 4.56 48.28
N TYR A 855 -17.45 4.35 47.24
CA TYR A 855 -16.04 4.70 47.26
C TYR A 855 -15.55 5.24 45.92
N ARG A 856 -14.46 6.00 45.99
CA ARG A 856 -13.74 6.55 44.84
C ARG A 856 -12.66 5.54 44.46
N THR A 857 -12.81 4.85 43.33
CA THR A 857 -11.70 4.01 42.84
C THR A 857 -10.77 4.89 42.03
N ASN A 858 -9.56 5.15 42.53
CA ASN A 858 -8.54 5.91 41.80
C ASN A 858 -7.86 5.08 40.69
N LEU A 859 -8.57 4.16 40.03
CA LEU A 859 -8.07 3.47 38.84
C LEU A 859 -8.00 4.47 37.66
N ASN A 860 -6.97 5.33 37.69
CA ASN A 860 -6.27 5.88 36.53
C ASN A 860 -5.11 6.85 36.86
N ILE A 861 -4.50 6.83 38.06
CA ILE A 861 -3.20 7.51 38.25
C ILE A 861 -2.16 6.44 38.55
N ILE A 862 -1.43 6.06 37.50
CA ILE A 862 -0.20 5.28 37.59
C ILE A 862 0.79 6.07 38.46
N GLN A 863 1.43 5.39 39.40
CA GLN A 863 2.61 5.90 40.11
C GLN A 863 3.84 5.81 39.22
#